data_AF-A0A5J9SLZ2-F1
#
_entry.id   AF-A0A5J9SLZ2-F1
#
_cell.length_a   1.000
_cell.length_b   1.000
_cell.length_c   1.000
_cell.angle_alpha   90.00
_cell.angle_beta   90.00
_cell.angle_gamma   90.00
#
_symmetry.space_group_name_H-M   'P 1'
#
loop_
_entity.id
_entity.type
_entity.pdbx_description
1 polymer ?
#
loop_
_entity_poly.entity_id
_entity_poly.type
_entity_poly.pdbx_seq_one_letter_code
_entity_poly.pdbx_strand_id
1 'polypeptide(L)'
;MAAKWAQKTVVIPAQRRGCHLITPKILREIESDLAGFKCGLAHFFLQHTSASLTINENYDSDVQADTETFLNRIVPEGHNAPWKHTMEGPDDMPAHIKSSMFGCALTIPITDGRLNMGTWQGIWLCEHRDHATPRKIVVTLNGVIKAAVTTSDLVKTIKAEAIFVSDVTGAAVNAPPLPKWQTLSGRPPLVIAHGGFSGLFPDSSQFAYQFALSTSLPDVALYCDLQFSSDGMGFCKSELTLDNSTIIKEVFPKMEKTYKVNGEDVRGWFSLDFTTDQLVQNVTLIQNIFSRPSTFDGSLGMYMVDDVVELRPPHIWLNVEYNSFFLEHKISTEDYLKALPKEFSFSFISSPEIGFLKSAGGLFKQSKTKLIFRFLDEKAVEPSTKKTYGELVKDLKSIKEFAIGILVPKTYIWPLNKDQYLAPSTSLVKDAHALGLEVYASGFANDAAISYNYSYDPSAEYLQFIENPDFSVDGLLTDFPPTASGAVACLAHSKGNPLPPPERPRPLIISHNGASGVFPGSTDLAYQQAMKDGADIIDCTVQMSKDGTAFCMPSADLGSCTTAGSAFISKGSTVHQIQNKSGIFSFDLSWSEIQTLKPDLVGPFAQLGLKRNPAAKNAGKFMTLPGFLDMAKASNVSGILIDIEHAAYLATRGLGMVDAVTGALTKAGYDKETKQRLLIQSDDSSVLSAFKKSFPASKRVLSIHTDISDVAKPSVDDIKGFADGVKIRRSSVAQITGSFTTHFTNVVDTLHAANLTVFIGVLKNEFMNLGFDYFADPMVEIATYSDAVMADGLVTEFPATAAAYFRSPCSDMSLNLSYSILPAQPGALVNIAVPGALPPAGAPAPLLEPADVLDPPLPPVLAVSTAAAPAPTGAADNTTSAASTNAGSSLLAAGIVALLSLSFLQ
;
A
#
# COMPACT_ATOMS: atom_id res chain seq x y z
N MET A 1 5.58 -20.14 3.20
CA MET A 1 5.54 -21.53 3.69
C MET A 1 4.11 -21.88 4.07
N ALA A 2 3.48 -22.90 3.48
CA ALA A 2 2.06 -23.18 3.73
C ALA A 2 1.85 -23.79 5.13
N ALA A 3 0.83 -23.31 5.84
CA ALA A 3 0.36 -23.92 7.08
C ALA A 3 -0.64 -25.03 6.75
N LYS A 4 -0.44 -26.22 7.31
CA LYS A 4 -1.36 -27.36 7.18
C LYS A 4 -1.98 -27.64 8.53
N TRP A 5 -3.28 -27.91 8.52
CA TRP A 5 -4.00 -28.49 9.63
C TRP A 5 -4.47 -29.89 9.24
N ALA A 6 -4.28 -30.87 10.11
CA ALA A 6 -4.82 -32.22 9.94
C ALA A 6 -5.38 -32.69 11.28
N GLN A 7 -6.55 -33.31 11.28
CA GLN A 7 -7.12 -33.89 12.48
C GLN A 7 -7.55 -35.34 12.21
N LYS A 8 -7.12 -36.25 13.08
CA LYS A 8 -7.46 -37.67 12.99
C LYS A 8 -7.78 -38.22 14.37
N THR A 9 -8.82 -39.05 14.46
CA THR A 9 -9.13 -39.79 15.69
C THR A 9 -8.49 -41.16 15.64
N VAL A 10 -7.63 -41.48 16.60
CA VAL A 10 -6.99 -42.79 16.76
C VAL A 10 -7.68 -43.58 17.84
N VAL A 11 -8.03 -44.84 17.54
CA VAL A 11 -8.65 -45.77 18.51
C VAL A 11 -7.58 -46.70 19.09
N ILE A 12 -7.35 -46.59 20.39
CA ILE A 12 -6.52 -47.52 21.17
C ILE A 12 -7.42 -48.67 21.66
N PRO A 13 -7.08 -49.95 21.37
CA PRO A 13 -7.82 -51.09 21.89
C PRO A 13 -7.88 -51.05 23.41
N ALA A 14 -8.92 -51.65 24.00
CA ALA A 14 -9.04 -51.81 25.44
C ALA A 14 -7.72 -52.35 26.01
N GLN A 15 -7.15 -51.61 26.97
CA GLN A 15 -5.98 -52.04 27.72
C GLN A 15 -6.43 -52.54 29.08
N ARG A 16 -5.66 -53.47 29.66
CA ARG A 16 -5.75 -53.72 31.10
C ARG A 16 -5.29 -52.47 31.85
N ARG A 17 -5.61 -52.36 33.13
CA ARG A 17 -5.06 -51.31 33.98
C ARG A 17 -3.54 -51.23 33.94
N GLY A 18 -3.02 -50.01 34.01
CA GLY A 18 -1.61 -49.66 34.07
C GLY A 18 -1.21 -48.61 33.03
N CYS A 19 0.08 -48.29 33.00
CA CYS A 19 0.67 -47.43 31.98
C CYS A 19 1.10 -48.26 30.77
N HIS A 20 0.75 -47.80 29.56
CA HIS A 20 1.04 -48.50 28.31
C HIS A 20 1.70 -47.57 27.30
N LEU A 21 2.85 -47.96 26.76
CA LEU A 21 3.49 -47.23 25.67
C LEU A 21 2.67 -47.35 24.37
N ILE A 22 2.01 -46.27 23.97
CA ILE A 22 1.15 -46.24 22.76
C ILE A 22 1.79 -45.55 21.56
N THR A 23 3.00 -45.00 21.73
CA THR A 23 3.76 -44.30 20.67
C THR A 23 3.78 -45.05 19.33
N PRO A 24 4.12 -46.36 19.26
CA PRO A 24 4.20 -47.06 17.98
C PRO A 24 2.86 -47.13 17.24
N LYS A 25 1.75 -47.24 17.98
CA LYS A 25 0.40 -47.28 17.39
C LYS A 25 -0.04 -45.90 16.93
N ILE A 26 0.20 -44.87 17.74
CA ILE A 26 -0.11 -43.48 17.37
C ILE A 26 0.65 -43.08 16.10
N LEU A 27 1.97 -43.31 16.07
CA LEU A 27 2.81 -42.97 14.92
C LEU A 27 2.34 -43.68 13.65
N ARG A 28 2.05 -44.99 13.71
CA ARG A 28 1.55 -45.75 12.55
C ARG A 28 0.26 -45.16 11.97
N GLU A 29 -0.61 -44.61 12.80
CA GLU A 29 -1.89 -44.05 12.37
C GLU A 29 -1.75 -42.64 11.78
N ILE A 30 -0.78 -41.84 12.25
CA ILE A 30 -0.63 -40.44 11.80
C ILE A 30 0.55 -40.23 10.85
N GLU A 31 1.32 -41.27 10.54
CA GLU A 31 2.56 -41.20 9.76
C GLU A 31 2.38 -40.45 8.43
N SER A 32 1.33 -40.78 7.67
CA SER A 32 1.03 -40.12 6.39
C SER A 32 0.71 -38.63 6.55
N ASP A 33 0.00 -38.26 7.62
CA ASP A 33 -0.38 -36.88 7.89
C ASP A 33 0.82 -36.07 8.38
N LEU A 34 1.66 -36.69 9.21
CA LEU A 34 2.84 -36.14 9.85
C LEU A 34 4.01 -35.95 8.88
N ALA A 35 4.22 -36.87 7.94
CA ALA A 35 5.36 -36.89 7.02
C ALA A 35 5.56 -35.56 6.25
N GLY A 36 4.45 -34.87 5.96
CA GLY A 36 4.41 -33.61 5.23
C GLY A 36 4.78 -32.37 6.05
N PHE A 37 4.96 -32.44 7.36
CA PHE A 37 5.27 -31.26 8.19
C PHE A 37 6.79 -30.97 8.26
N LYS A 38 7.22 -29.72 8.10
CA LYS A 38 8.61 -29.26 8.34
C LYS A 38 8.80 -28.83 9.79
N CYS A 39 7.89 -28.02 10.32
CA CYS A 39 7.91 -27.51 11.69
C CYS A 39 6.46 -27.32 12.17
N GLY A 40 6.10 -27.75 13.37
CA GLY A 40 4.73 -27.62 13.85
C GLY A 40 4.52 -28.11 15.27
N LEU A 41 3.25 -28.30 15.64
CA LEU A 41 2.82 -28.91 16.90
C LEU A 41 1.81 -30.03 16.60
N ALA A 42 1.87 -31.08 17.39
CA ALA A 42 0.91 -32.18 17.42
C ALA A 42 0.20 -32.16 18.77
N HIS A 43 -1.08 -31.80 18.79
CA HIS A 43 -1.91 -31.84 19.97
C HIS A 43 -2.70 -33.15 20.03
N PHE A 44 -2.61 -33.86 21.15
CA PHE A 44 -3.30 -35.11 21.42
C PHE A 44 -4.30 -34.89 22.53
N PHE A 45 -5.58 -35.20 22.30
CA PHE A 45 -6.64 -35.08 23.28
C PHE A 45 -7.37 -36.40 23.46
N LEU A 46 -7.23 -37.01 24.63
CA LEU A 46 -7.92 -38.23 25.03
C LEU A 46 -9.37 -37.91 25.42
N GLN A 47 -10.32 -38.49 24.69
CA GLN A 47 -11.76 -38.33 24.96
C GLN A 47 -12.23 -39.28 26.07
N HIS A 48 -11.67 -39.14 27.27
CA HIS A 48 -12.06 -39.89 28.45
C HIS A 48 -11.70 -39.16 29.75
N THR A 49 -12.38 -39.50 30.84
CA THR A 49 -12.19 -38.88 32.18
C THR A 49 -11.61 -39.82 33.23
N SER A 50 -11.48 -41.11 32.91
CA SER A 50 -10.93 -42.18 33.78
C SER A 50 -9.59 -42.76 33.28
N ALA A 51 -8.97 -42.13 32.29
CA ALA A 51 -7.70 -42.54 31.70
C ALA A 51 -6.96 -41.27 31.29
N SER A 52 -5.62 -41.30 31.28
CA SER A 52 -4.81 -40.11 31.03
C SER A 52 -3.70 -40.35 30.01
N LEU A 53 -3.13 -39.24 29.51
CA LEU A 53 -1.95 -39.24 28.64
C LEU A 53 -0.77 -38.61 29.37
N THR A 54 0.43 -39.17 29.20
CA THR A 54 1.68 -38.61 29.69
C THR A 54 2.84 -38.93 28.75
N ILE A 55 3.94 -38.18 28.84
CA ILE A 55 5.21 -38.46 28.15
C ILE A 55 6.22 -38.94 29.18
N ASN A 56 6.74 -40.15 29.01
CA ASN A 56 7.72 -40.73 29.93
C ASN A 56 8.62 -41.76 29.20
N GLU A 57 9.44 -42.49 29.94
CA GLU A 57 10.44 -43.43 29.41
C GLU A 57 9.85 -44.46 28.42
N ASN A 58 10.52 -44.71 27.30
CA ASN A 58 10.05 -45.60 26.24
C ASN A 58 10.81 -46.93 26.14
N TYR A 59 11.82 -47.15 26.99
CA TYR A 59 12.72 -48.29 26.89
C TYR A 59 12.46 -49.35 27.98
N ASP A 60 12.47 -48.94 29.24
CA ASP A 60 12.29 -49.85 30.37
C ASP A 60 10.80 -49.92 30.80
N SER A 61 10.23 -51.13 30.76
CA SER A 61 8.85 -51.37 31.18
C SER A 61 8.66 -51.29 32.70
N ASP A 62 9.73 -51.41 33.49
CA ASP A 62 9.65 -51.32 34.95
C ASP A 62 9.18 -49.93 35.38
N VAL A 63 9.53 -48.87 34.65
CA VAL A 63 9.05 -47.50 34.90
C VAL A 63 7.52 -47.41 34.76
N GLN A 64 6.91 -48.16 33.83
CA GLN A 64 5.46 -48.22 33.68
C GLN A 64 4.80 -48.94 34.87
N ALA A 65 5.41 -50.03 35.35
CA ALA A 65 4.93 -50.80 36.50
C ALA A 65 5.08 -50.03 37.82
N ASP A 66 6.21 -49.35 38.01
CA ASP A 66 6.49 -48.52 39.17
C ASP A 66 5.58 -47.28 39.21
N THR A 67 5.31 -46.68 38.05
CA THR A 67 4.34 -45.57 37.95
C THR A 67 2.94 -46.03 38.38
N GLU A 68 2.48 -47.19 37.92
CA GLU A 68 1.19 -47.74 38.35
C GLU A 68 1.18 -48.09 39.85
N THR A 69 2.27 -48.66 40.36
CA THR A 69 2.44 -48.96 41.80
C THR A 69 2.36 -47.68 42.64
N PHE A 70 3.02 -46.61 42.18
CA PHE A 70 2.96 -45.30 42.79
C PHE A 70 1.53 -44.76 42.78
N LEU A 71 0.85 -44.74 41.62
CA LEU A 71 -0.53 -44.25 41.48
C LEU A 71 -1.49 -45.00 42.40
N ASN A 72 -1.36 -46.32 42.53
CA ASN A 72 -2.17 -47.14 43.43
C ASN A 72 -1.90 -46.87 44.91
N ARG A 73 -0.70 -46.40 45.25
CA ARG A 73 -0.37 -46.00 46.61
C ARG A 73 -0.95 -44.65 46.99
N ILE A 74 -0.88 -43.67 46.08
CA ILE A 74 -1.33 -42.30 46.35
C ILE A 74 -2.83 -42.12 46.17
N VAL A 75 -3.44 -42.88 45.26
CA VAL A 75 -4.88 -42.93 45.01
C VAL A 75 -5.32 -44.39 45.16
N PRO A 76 -5.45 -44.88 46.41
CA PRO A 76 -5.79 -46.27 46.67
C PRO A 76 -7.21 -46.58 46.24
N GLU A 77 -7.49 -47.85 46.00
CA GLU A 77 -8.83 -48.33 45.64
C GLU A 77 -9.39 -49.27 46.69
N GLY A 78 -10.65 -49.68 46.47
CA GLY A 78 -11.33 -50.69 47.28
C GLY A 78 -12.05 -50.11 48.50
N HIS A 79 -12.63 -51.01 49.30
CA HIS A 79 -13.59 -50.65 50.37
C HIS A 79 -13.01 -49.77 51.50
N ASN A 80 -11.68 -49.76 51.66
CA ASN A 80 -11.01 -48.94 52.68
C ASN A 80 -10.53 -47.59 52.14
N ALA A 81 -10.69 -47.32 50.84
CA ALA A 81 -10.33 -46.05 50.24
C ALA A 81 -11.40 -44.98 50.56
N PRO A 82 -11.03 -43.74 50.88
CA PRO A 82 -11.95 -42.71 51.39
C PRO A 82 -12.81 -42.06 50.29
N TRP A 83 -13.18 -42.79 49.25
CA TRP A 83 -13.89 -42.26 48.09
C TRP A 83 -15.41 -42.44 48.23
N LYS A 84 -16.15 -41.35 47.99
CA LYS A 84 -17.62 -41.36 48.05
C LYS A 84 -18.28 -41.80 46.75
N HIS A 85 -17.65 -41.49 45.61
CA HIS A 85 -18.17 -41.83 44.29
C HIS A 85 -17.80 -43.29 43.97
N THR A 86 -18.80 -44.14 43.76
CA THR A 86 -18.66 -45.60 43.55
C THR A 86 -19.63 -46.14 42.50
N MET A 87 -20.27 -45.25 41.73
CA MET A 87 -21.41 -45.58 40.86
C MET A 87 -21.03 -46.58 39.75
N GLU A 88 -19.81 -46.52 39.22
CA GLU A 88 -19.35 -47.45 38.17
C GLU A 88 -18.32 -48.49 38.65
N GLY A 89 -18.18 -48.68 39.96
CA GLY A 89 -17.27 -49.67 40.56
C GLY A 89 -16.23 -49.08 41.52
N PRO A 90 -15.45 -49.95 42.18
CA PRO A 90 -14.46 -49.55 43.19
C PRO A 90 -13.23 -48.83 42.61
N ASP A 91 -12.96 -48.99 41.31
CA ASP A 91 -11.86 -48.39 40.56
C ASP A 91 -12.22 -47.03 39.91
N ASP A 92 -13.50 -46.66 39.93
CA ASP A 92 -14.06 -45.52 39.19
C ASP A 92 -13.57 -44.15 39.67
N MET A 93 -13.84 -43.80 40.93
CA MET A 93 -13.35 -42.54 41.51
C MET A 93 -11.82 -42.46 41.57
N PRO A 94 -11.08 -43.52 41.98
CA PRO A 94 -9.64 -43.54 41.85
C PRO A 94 -9.17 -43.19 40.43
N ALA A 95 -9.81 -43.75 39.41
CA ALA A 95 -9.47 -43.50 38.01
C ALA A 95 -9.66 -42.04 37.59
N HIS A 96 -10.72 -41.37 38.06
CA HIS A 96 -10.90 -39.93 37.83
C HIS A 96 -9.79 -39.08 38.45
N ILE A 97 -9.43 -39.37 39.71
CA ILE A 97 -8.36 -38.61 40.40
C ILE A 97 -7.03 -38.80 39.67
N LYS A 98 -6.65 -40.05 39.37
CA LYS A 98 -5.42 -40.36 38.63
C LYS A 98 -5.42 -39.72 37.24
N SER A 99 -6.59 -39.70 36.57
CA SER A 99 -6.74 -39.01 35.29
C SER A 99 -6.49 -37.51 35.41
N SER A 100 -6.97 -36.85 36.47
CA SER A 100 -6.73 -35.43 36.72
C SER A 100 -5.29 -35.10 37.09
N MET A 101 -4.52 -36.05 37.62
CA MET A 101 -3.11 -35.84 37.98
C MET A 101 -2.19 -35.71 36.76
N PHE A 102 -2.42 -36.50 35.72
CA PHE A 102 -1.65 -36.42 34.47
C PHE A 102 -2.33 -35.57 33.39
N GLY A 103 -3.66 -35.57 33.36
CA GLY A 103 -4.45 -34.88 32.33
C GLY A 103 -4.75 -35.73 31.10
N CYS A 104 -5.60 -35.20 30.23
CA CYS A 104 -6.04 -35.88 29.01
C CYS A 104 -5.39 -35.31 27.73
N ALA A 105 -4.47 -34.35 27.85
CA ALA A 105 -3.93 -33.62 26.70
C ALA A 105 -2.40 -33.56 26.69
N LEU A 106 -1.80 -33.71 25.51
CA LEU A 106 -0.37 -33.51 25.27
C LEU A 106 -0.17 -32.64 24.03
N THR A 107 0.84 -31.77 24.03
CA THR A 107 1.27 -31.02 22.84
C THR A 107 2.74 -31.27 22.61
N ILE A 108 3.09 -31.79 21.43
CA ILE A 108 4.45 -32.25 21.09
C ILE A 108 4.93 -31.51 19.84
N PRO A 109 6.15 -30.93 19.82
CA PRO A 109 6.65 -30.29 18.62
C PRO A 109 6.84 -31.26 17.46
N ILE A 110 6.70 -30.77 16.23
CA ILE A 110 6.96 -31.51 15.00
C ILE A 110 8.20 -30.91 14.34
N THR A 111 9.15 -31.76 13.94
CA THR A 111 10.32 -31.35 13.16
C THR A 111 10.58 -32.39 12.10
N ASP A 112 10.66 -31.93 10.84
CA ASP A 112 10.93 -32.79 9.68
C ASP A 112 10.05 -34.05 9.62
N GLY A 113 8.77 -33.86 9.87
CA GLY A 113 7.72 -34.86 9.73
C GLY A 113 7.78 -35.95 10.80
N ARG A 114 8.41 -35.63 11.93
CA ARG A 114 8.53 -36.49 13.10
C ARG A 114 8.07 -35.73 14.34
N LEU A 115 7.51 -36.44 15.31
CA LEU A 115 7.32 -35.90 16.65
C LEU A 115 8.72 -35.68 17.25
N ASN A 116 9.03 -34.43 17.58
CA ASN A 116 10.32 -34.01 18.12
C ASN A 116 10.34 -34.23 19.63
N MET A 117 10.45 -35.50 20.01
CA MET A 117 10.62 -35.97 21.38
C MET A 117 12.08 -36.41 21.60
N GLY A 118 12.56 -36.36 22.84
CA GLY A 118 13.87 -36.89 23.22
C GLY A 118 13.97 -38.42 23.02
N THR A 119 15.19 -38.94 22.93
CA THR A 119 15.49 -40.36 22.63
C THR A 119 14.69 -41.35 23.50
N TRP A 120 14.57 -41.06 24.79
CA TRP A 120 13.91 -41.92 25.77
C TRP A 120 12.44 -41.58 25.98
N GLN A 121 11.89 -40.57 25.32
CA GLN A 121 10.52 -40.14 25.53
C GLN A 121 9.53 -40.93 24.66
N GLY A 122 8.39 -41.27 25.25
CA GLY A 122 7.27 -41.92 24.59
C GLY A 122 5.94 -41.51 25.20
N ILE A 123 4.90 -41.51 24.36
CA ILE A 123 3.51 -41.28 24.72
C ILE A 123 2.95 -42.53 25.40
N TRP A 124 2.49 -42.37 26.64
CA TRP A 124 1.83 -43.41 27.41
C TRP A 124 0.32 -43.14 27.49
N LEU A 125 -0.47 -44.21 27.40
CA LEU A 125 -1.85 -44.25 27.89
C LEU A 125 -1.82 -44.86 29.28
N CYS A 126 -2.20 -44.10 30.30
CA CYS A 126 -2.43 -44.65 31.64
C CYS A 126 -3.89 -45.03 31.74
N GLU A 127 -4.17 -46.33 31.68
CA GLU A 127 -5.49 -46.89 31.89
C GLU A 127 -5.69 -47.15 33.37
N HIS A 128 -6.67 -46.47 33.98
CA HIS A 128 -6.88 -46.56 35.43
C HIS A 128 -8.06 -47.46 35.82
N ARG A 129 -8.82 -47.98 34.84
CA ARG A 129 -9.92 -48.92 35.08
C ARG A 129 -9.47 -50.37 34.87
N ASP A 130 -10.02 -51.30 35.64
CA ASP A 130 -9.74 -52.74 35.52
C ASP A 130 -10.40 -53.35 34.28
N HIS A 131 -11.59 -52.83 33.92
CA HIS A 131 -12.39 -53.28 32.77
C HIS A 131 -12.66 -52.13 31.80
N ALA A 132 -11.60 -51.67 31.14
CA ALA A 132 -11.69 -50.55 30.21
C ALA A 132 -12.27 -50.92 28.84
N THR A 133 -12.95 -49.96 28.21
CA THR A 133 -13.31 -50.00 26.80
C THR A 133 -12.21 -49.37 25.94
N PRO A 134 -12.21 -49.56 24.60
CA PRO A 134 -11.27 -48.88 23.72
C PRO A 134 -11.30 -47.36 23.90
N ARG A 135 -10.12 -46.72 23.86
CA ARG A 135 -9.95 -45.27 24.07
C ARG A 135 -9.80 -44.54 22.74
N LYS A 136 -10.35 -43.33 22.65
CA LYS A 136 -10.24 -42.45 21.48
C LYS A 136 -9.35 -41.26 21.78
N ILE A 137 -8.36 -41.02 20.92
CA ILE A 137 -7.44 -39.88 21.02
C ILE A 137 -7.60 -39.06 19.74
N VAL A 138 -8.01 -37.80 19.88
CA VAL A 138 -8.06 -36.83 18.78
C VAL A 138 -6.66 -36.23 18.63
N VAL A 139 -6.04 -36.46 17.48
CA VAL A 139 -4.74 -35.89 17.13
C VAL A 139 -4.97 -34.74 16.17
N THR A 140 -4.53 -33.55 16.55
CA THR A 140 -4.55 -32.34 15.71
C THR A 140 -3.11 -31.94 15.40
N LEU A 141 -2.73 -31.95 14.13
CA LEU A 141 -1.42 -31.53 13.66
C LEU A 141 -1.56 -30.15 13.04
N ASN A 142 -0.74 -29.19 13.45
CA ASN A 142 -0.71 -27.86 12.88
C ASN A 142 0.72 -27.35 12.72
N GLY A 143 1.01 -26.70 11.60
CA GLY A 143 2.35 -26.19 11.35
C GLY A 143 2.67 -26.05 9.88
N VAL A 144 3.92 -25.69 9.64
CA VAL A 144 4.50 -25.50 8.32
C VAL A 144 4.84 -26.84 7.69
N ILE A 145 4.51 -27.02 6.41
CA ILE A 145 4.82 -28.24 5.65
C ILE A 145 6.23 -28.25 5.05
N LYS A 146 6.81 -29.44 4.87
CA LYS A 146 8.00 -29.67 4.05
C LYS A 146 7.67 -29.18 2.65
N ALA A 147 8.47 -28.26 2.15
CA ALA A 147 8.45 -27.96 0.74
C ALA A 147 8.68 -29.28 -0.01
N ALA A 148 7.72 -29.71 -0.82
CA ALA A 148 8.02 -30.64 -1.89
C ALA A 148 9.02 -29.89 -2.79
N VAL A 149 10.30 -30.22 -2.64
CA VAL A 149 11.35 -29.64 -3.47
C VAL A 149 11.23 -30.28 -4.85
N THR A 150 10.43 -29.65 -5.69
CA THR A 150 10.88 -29.23 -7.00
C THR A 150 10.53 -27.76 -7.15
N THR A 151 11.56 -26.96 -7.37
CA THR A 151 11.58 -25.50 -7.56
C THR A 151 10.67 -25.02 -8.71
N SER A 152 9.93 -25.92 -9.37
CA SER A 152 8.91 -25.60 -10.38
C SER A 152 7.53 -25.27 -9.79
N ASP A 153 7.23 -25.65 -8.54
CA ASP A 153 5.83 -25.67 -8.07
C ASP A 153 5.43 -24.50 -7.15
N LEU A 154 6.40 -23.71 -6.65
CA LEU A 154 6.12 -22.40 -6.02
C LEU A 154 5.75 -21.34 -7.07
N VAL A 155 6.38 -21.42 -8.26
CA VAL A 155 5.92 -20.69 -9.45
C VAL A 155 4.55 -21.22 -9.91
N LYS A 156 4.25 -22.52 -9.73
CA LYS A 156 2.93 -23.06 -10.05
C LYS A 156 1.83 -22.76 -9.04
N THR A 157 2.10 -22.52 -7.76
CA THR A 157 1.03 -22.26 -6.77
C THR A 157 0.59 -20.80 -6.79
N ILE A 158 1.50 -19.86 -7.06
CA ILE A 158 1.11 -18.49 -7.48
C ILE A 158 0.40 -18.54 -8.84
N LYS A 159 0.79 -19.48 -9.72
CA LYS A 159 0.01 -19.76 -10.93
C LYS A 159 -1.25 -20.60 -10.70
N ALA A 160 -1.50 -21.30 -9.59
CA ALA A 160 -2.56 -22.32 -9.53
C ALA A 160 -3.94 -21.75 -9.17
N GLU A 161 -3.99 -20.55 -8.61
CA GLU A 161 -5.20 -19.72 -8.60
C GLU A 161 -5.27 -18.80 -9.85
N ALA A 162 -4.28 -18.89 -10.74
CA ALA A 162 -4.20 -18.20 -12.04
C ALA A 162 -4.07 -19.17 -13.25
N ILE A 163 -4.29 -20.48 -13.09
CA ILE A 163 -4.26 -21.47 -14.18
C ILE A 163 -5.69 -21.85 -14.49
N PHE A 164 -6.34 -20.97 -15.23
CA PHE A 164 -7.03 -21.40 -16.44
C PHE A 164 -6.17 -21.22 -17.70
N VAL A 165 -4.91 -20.79 -17.59
CA VAL A 165 -4.07 -20.56 -18.77
C VAL A 165 -2.63 -20.99 -18.53
N SER A 166 -2.29 -22.22 -18.95
CA SER A 166 -1.05 -22.54 -19.68
C SER A 166 -0.83 -24.05 -19.71
N ASP A 167 -1.55 -24.72 -20.62
CA ASP A 167 -1.11 -26.01 -21.14
C ASP A 167 -1.40 -26.04 -22.65
N VAL A 168 -0.56 -25.36 -23.45
CA VAL A 168 -0.45 -25.59 -24.89
C VAL A 168 1.01 -25.45 -25.29
N THR A 169 1.72 -26.57 -25.28
CA THR A 169 2.80 -26.78 -26.24
C THR A 169 2.19 -26.79 -27.65
N GLY A 170 2.63 -25.85 -28.49
CA GLY A 170 2.44 -25.96 -29.94
C GLY A 170 1.15 -25.38 -30.49
N ALA A 171 0.97 -24.06 -30.40
CA ALA A 171 0.26 -23.30 -31.42
C ALA A 171 0.88 -21.91 -31.49
N ALA A 172 1.35 -21.49 -32.67
CA ALA A 172 1.73 -20.11 -32.92
C ALA A 172 0.46 -19.25 -32.75
N VAL A 173 0.30 -18.64 -31.58
CA VAL A 173 -0.74 -17.65 -31.35
C VAL A 173 -0.23 -16.35 -31.96
N ASN A 174 -1.03 -15.77 -32.85
CA ASN A 174 -0.84 -14.43 -33.37
C ASN A 174 -0.98 -13.43 -32.21
N ALA A 175 0.08 -13.28 -31.40
CA ALA A 175 0.24 -12.11 -30.56
C ALA A 175 0.21 -10.89 -31.50
N PRO A 176 -0.53 -9.81 -31.17
CA PRO A 176 -0.37 -8.55 -31.88
C PRO A 176 1.13 -8.24 -31.96
N PRO A 177 1.65 -7.77 -33.10
CA PRO A 177 3.05 -7.41 -33.18
C PRO A 177 3.37 -6.44 -32.04
N LEU A 178 4.36 -6.78 -31.22
CA LEU A 178 4.80 -5.91 -30.13
C LEU A 178 5.03 -4.51 -30.72
N PRO A 179 4.47 -3.45 -30.10
CA PRO A 179 4.75 -2.09 -30.51
C PRO A 179 6.25 -1.90 -30.64
N LYS A 180 6.70 -1.35 -31.76
CA LYS A 180 8.13 -1.10 -31.97
C LYS A 180 8.54 0.02 -31.03
N TRP A 181 9.30 -0.32 -29.99
CA TRP A 181 9.81 0.65 -29.04
C TRP A 181 10.88 1.53 -29.66
N GLN A 182 10.98 2.78 -29.21
CA GLN A 182 12.05 3.69 -29.63
C GLN A 182 13.38 3.43 -28.88
N THR A 183 13.47 2.31 -28.16
CA THR A 183 14.71 1.85 -27.55
C THR A 183 15.74 1.51 -28.62
N LEU A 184 17.02 1.48 -28.27
CA LEU A 184 18.09 1.13 -29.21
C LEU A 184 17.89 -0.27 -29.80
N SER A 185 17.40 -1.21 -28.98
CA SER A 185 17.14 -2.59 -29.40
C SER A 185 15.77 -2.80 -30.07
N GLY A 186 14.86 -1.83 -29.98
CA GLY A 186 13.47 -1.96 -30.41
C GLY A 186 12.60 -2.85 -29.52
N ARG A 187 13.14 -3.35 -28.39
CA ARG A 187 12.45 -4.16 -27.38
C ARG A 187 11.88 -3.29 -26.24
N PRO A 188 10.95 -3.82 -25.43
CA PRO A 188 10.51 -3.13 -24.22
C PRO A 188 11.68 -2.71 -23.33
N PRO A 189 11.59 -1.55 -22.65
CA PRO A 189 12.56 -1.13 -21.66
C PRO A 189 12.70 -2.17 -20.53
N LEU A 190 13.93 -2.45 -20.12
CA LEU A 190 14.23 -3.36 -19.02
C LEU A 190 13.82 -2.71 -17.68
N VAL A 191 13.09 -3.44 -16.84
CA VAL A 191 12.86 -3.05 -15.44
C VAL A 191 14.03 -3.55 -14.60
N ILE A 192 14.64 -2.65 -13.83
CA ILE A 192 15.81 -2.94 -12.99
C ILE A 192 15.46 -2.59 -11.54
N ALA A 193 15.45 -3.59 -10.67
CA ALA A 193 15.06 -3.49 -9.27
C ALA A 193 16.25 -3.10 -8.39
N HIS A 194 16.30 -1.83 -7.96
CA HIS A 194 17.40 -1.24 -7.20
C HIS A 194 17.46 -1.82 -5.78
N GLY A 195 18.40 -2.75 -5.54
CA GLY A 195 18.44 -3.52 -4.28
C GLY A 195 17.20 -4.40 -4.08
N GLY A 196 16.53 -4.80 -5.17
CA GLY A 196 15.23 -5.47 -5.12
C GLY A 196 14.06 -4.47 -5.05
N PHE A 197 13.01 -4.82 -4.30
CA PHE A 197 11.87 -3.96 -4.02
C PHE A 197 12.15 -3.10 -2.78
N SER A 198 13.18 -2.25 -2.87
CA SER A 198 13.68 -1.42 -1.78
C SER A 198 12.73 -0.30 -1.33
N GLY A 199 11.70 0.00 -2.12
CA GLY A 199 10.59 0.87 -1.74
C GLY A 199 9.68 0.30 -0.65
N LEU A 200 9.73 -1.02 -0.41
CA LEU A 200 8.89 -1.73 0.56
C LEU A 200 9.69 -2.44 1.65
N PHE A 201 10.90 -2.90 1.34
CA PHE A 201 11.76 -3.62 2.29
C PHE A 201 13.12 -2.94 2.39
N PRO A 202 13.87 -3.14 3.50
CA PRO A 202 15.29 -2.77 3.55
C PRO A 202 16.04 -3.21 2.30
N ASP A 203 16.83 -2.31 1.73
CA ASP A 203 17.49 -2.56 0.44
C ASP A 203 18.40 -3.79 0.51
N SER A 204 18.51 -4.49 -0.62
CA SER A 204 19.38 -5.64 -0.77
C SER A 204 19.10 -6.76 0.24
N SER A 205 17.88 -6.81 0.79
CA SER A 205 17.42 -7.87 1.68
C SER A 205 16.83 -9.05 0.91
N GLN A 206 16.70 -10.19 1.59
CA GLN A 206 16.03 -11.37 1.04
C GLN A 206 14.63 -11.04 0.49
N PHE A 207 13.81 -10.34 1.28
CA PHE A 207 12.45 -9.99 0.87
C PHE A 207 12.42 -9.00 -0.27
N ALA A 208 13.32 -8.00 -0.28
CA ALA A 208 13.41 -7.06 -1.40
C ALA A 208 13.64 -7.79 -2.73
N TYR A 209 14.61 -8.70 -2.81
CA TYR A 209 14.90 -9.43 -4.05
C TYR A 209 13.80 -10.43 -4.43
N GLN A 210 13.27 -11.19 -3.47
CA GLN A 210 12.21 -12.17 -3.74
C GLN A 210 10.92 -11.50 -4.21
N PHE A 211 10.50 -10.41 -3.57
CA PHE A 211 9.32 -9.69 -3.97
C PHE A 211 9.49 -9.07 -5.35
N ALA A 212 10.64 -8.45 -5.64
CA ALA A 212 10.94 -7.93 -6.97
C ALA A 212 10.74 -8.99 -8.08
N LEU A 213 11.15 -10.23 -7.87
CA LEU A 213 10.93 -11.32 -8.84
C LEU A 213 9.46 -11.74 -8.97
N SER A 214 8.69 -11.67 -7.88
CA SER A 214 7.30 -12.14 -7.87
C SER A 214 6.27 -11.09 -8.29
N THR A 215 6.59 -9.80 -8.14
CA THR A 215 5.66 -8.68 -8.35
C THR A 215 6.05 -7.79 -9.53
N SER A 216 7.00 -8.20 -10.36
CA SER A 216 7.48 -7.42 -11.51
C SER A 216 7.39 -8.22 -12.81
N LEU A 217 7.79 -7.60 -13.92
CA LEU A 217 7.89 -8.28 -15.20
C LEU A 217 8.81 -9.53 -15.12
N PRO A 218 8.49 -10.62 -15.85
CA PRO A 218 9.28 -11.86 -15.82
C PRO A 218 10.75 -11.73 -16.22
N ASP A 219 11.14 -10.64 -16.89
CA ASP A 219 12.50 -10.32 -17.30
C ASP A 219 13.16 -9.23 -16.43
N VAL A 220 12.65 -8.99 -15.21
CA VAL A 220 13.23 -8.01 -14.26
C VAL A 220 14.70 -8.30 -13.94
N ALA A 221 15.55 -7.28 -13.96
CA ALA A 221 16.94 -7.38 -13.51
C ALA A 221 17.07 -7.04 -12.01
N LEU A 222 17.75 -7.89 -11.25
CA LEU A 222 18.09 -7.60 -9.86
C LEU A 222 19.39 -6.80 -9.80
N TYR A 223 19.35 -5.60 -9.22
CA TYR A 223 20.50 -4.72 -9.06
C TYR A 223 21.17 -4.96 -7.71
N CYS A 224 22.48 -5.15 -7.74
CA CYS A 224 23.33 -5.37 -6.56
C CYS A 224 24.48 -4.36 -6.59
N ASP A 225 24.52 -3.46 -5.61
CA ASP A 225 25.70 -2.63 -5.35
C ASP A 225 26.74 -3.47 -4.61
N LEU A 226 27.86 -3.76 -5.28
CA LEU A 226 28.88 -4.66 -4.76
C LEU A 226 29.72 -3.99 -3.69
N GLN A 227 29.75 -4.63 -2.53
CA GLN A 227 30.53 -4.28 -1.35
C GLN A 227 31.36 -5.48 -0.89
N PHE A 228 32.40 -5.23 -0.09
CA PHE A 228 33.30 -6.28 0.39
C PHE A 228 33.51 -6.25 1.89
N SER A 229 33.50 -7.43 2.51
CA SER A 229 34.00 -7.61 3.88
C SER A 229 35.53 -7.62 3.94
N SER A 230 36.10 -7.53 5.14
CA SER A 230 37.55 -7.49 5.37
C SER A 230 38.32 -8.72 4.87
N ASP A 231 37.62 -9.85 4.78
CA ASP A 231 38.10 -11.16 4.30
C ASP A 231 37.79 -11.40 2.80
N GLY A 232 37.28 -10.38 2.10
CA GLY A 232 37.18 -10.35 0.64
C GLY A 232 35.94 -11.03 0.06
N MET A 233 34.90 -11.27 0.86
CA MET A 233 33.62 -11.78 0.36
C MET A 233 32.73 -10.64 -0.12
N GLY A 234 32.04 -10.86 -1.24
CA GLY A 234 31.17 -9.86 -1.87
C GLY A 234 29.72 -9.98 -1.42
N PHE A 235 29.09 -8.84 -1.14
CA PHE A 235 27.67 -8.76 -0.81
C PHE A 235 27.00 -7.55 -1.46
N CYS A 236 25.68 -7.55 -1.50
CA CYS A 236 24.88 -6.48 -2.08
C CYS A 236 24.50 -5.46 -1.00
N LYS A 237 24.95 -4.21 -1.16
CA LYS A 237 24.54 -3.12 -0.29
C LYS A 237 24.82 -1.75 -0.94
N SER A 238 23.80 -0.91 -0.96
CA SER A 238 23.91 0.49 -1.39
C SER A 238 24.67 1.35 -0.36
N GLU A 239 25.28 2.44 -0.83
CA GLU A 239 26.12 3.37 -0.04
C GLU A 239 27.39 2.74 0.53
N LEU A 240 28.45 3.53 0.69
CA LEU A 240 29.73 3.02 1.18
C LEU A 240 29.70 2.67 2.68
N THR A 241 28.99 3.48 3.46
CA THR A 241 28.89 3.36 4.91
C THR A 241 27.62 2.62 5.31
N LEU A 242 27.73 1.73 6.30
CA LEU A 242 26.66 0.81 6.70
C LEU A 242 25.69 1.41 7.72
N ASP A 243 26.05 2.48 8.41
CA ASP A 243 25.30 3.01 9.56
C ASP A 243 23.97 3.70 9.23
N ASN A 244 23.74 4.06 7.96
CA ASN A 244 22.48 4.68 7.55
C ASN A 244 21.35 3.65 7.37
N SER A 245 21.69 2.42 7.01
CA SER A 245 20.76 1.39 6.51
C SER A 245 20.95 0.02 7.20
N THR A 246 21.71 -0.01 8.30
CA THR A 246 21.89 -1.18 9.15
C THR A 246 21.98 -0.79 10.63
N ILE A 247 21.86 -1.77 11.53
CA ILE A 247 22.07 -1.59 12.98
C ILE A 247 23.55 -1.61 13.42
N ILE A 248 24.49 -1.40 12.49
CA ILE A 248 25.92 -1.62 12.77
C ILE A 248 26.47 -0.70 13.86
N LYS A 249 25.87 0.48 14.02
CA LYS A 249 26.26 1.45 15.05
C LYS A 249 25.90 0.94 16.45
N GLU A 250 24.77 0.25 16.59
CA GLU A 250 24.31 -0.35 17.84
C GLU A 250 25.17 -1.56 18.20
N VAL A 251 25.55 -2.35 17.20
CA VAL A 251 26.34 -3.59 17.37
C VAL A 251 27.82 -3.29 17.62
N PHE A 252 28.40 -2.34 16.89
CA PHE A 252 29.82 -2.00 16.94
C PHE A 252 30.07 -0.49 17.17
N PRO A 253 29.59 0.11 18.28
CA PRO A 253 29.55 1.57 18.47
C PRO A 253 30.93 2.26 18.52
N LYS A 254 32.01 1.50 18.65
CA LYS A 254 33.39 2.02 18.76
C LYS A 254 34.23 1.82 17.49
N MET A 255 33.63 1.28 16.43
CA MET A 255 34.31 0.90 15.19
C MET A 255 34.09 1.90 14.05
N GLU A 256 33.53 3.08 14.35
CA GLU A 256 33.47 4.19 13.40
C GLU A 256 34.88 4.61 12.96
N LYS A 257 35.07 4.80 11.67
CA LYS A 257 36.34 5.25 11.10
C LYS A 257 36.13 6.40 10.13
N THR A 258 37.24 7.02 9.74
CA THR A 258 37.29 8.00 8.66
C THR A 258 38.27 7.52 7.61
N TYR A 259 37.79 7.39 6.37
CA TYR A 259 38.61 7.06 5.22
C TYR A 259 38.58 8.19 4.21
N LYS A 260 39.65 8.31 3.42
CA LYS A 260 39.64 9.14 2.23
C LYS A 260 39.03 8.34 1.08
N VAL A 261 37.91 8.82 0.56
CA VAL A 261 37.19 8.20 -0.56
C VAL A 261 37.08 9.25 -1.65
N ASN A 262 37.71 8.99 -2.80
CA ASN A 262 37.75 9.95 -3.91
C ASN A 262 38.28 11.35 -3.54
N GLY A 263 39.11 11.43 -2.51
CA GLY A 263 39.71 12.68 -2.02
C GLY A 263 38.96 13.36 -0.87
N GLU A 264 37.73 12.94 -0.59
CA GLU A 264 36.89 13.44 0.50
C GLU A 264 37.02 12.58 1.75
N ASP A 265 36.96 13.20 2.93
CA ASP A 265 36.94 12.47 4.20
C ASP A 265 35.52 11.95 4.46
N VAL A 266 35.33 10.64 4.38
CA VAL A 266 34.06 9.96 4.67
C VAL A 266 34.18 9.29 6.03
N ARG A 267 33.23 9.58 6.92
CA ARG A 267 33.18 9.04 8.28
C ARG A 267 31.95 8.15 8.44
N GLY A 268 32.14 6.97 9.02
CA GLY A 268 31.06 6.00 9.24
C GLY A 268 31.59 4.60 9.53
N TRP A 269 30.74 3.59 9.32
CA TRP A 269 31.09 2.18 9.47
C TRP A 269 31.28 1.54 8.11
N PHE A 270 32.49 1.08 7.80
CA PHE A 270 32.84 0.54 6.50
C PHE A 270 32.83 -0.99 6.53
N SER A 271 32.23 -1.60 5.53
CA SER A 271 32.16 -3.06 5.34
C SER A 271 33.52 -3.76 5.45
N LEU A 272 34.57 -3.15 4.89
CA LEU A 272 35.94 -3.68 4.91
C LEU A 272 36.58 -3.76 6.30
N ASP A 273 35.97 -3.16 7.32
CA ASP A 273 36.45 -3.22 8.71
C ASP A 273 35.94 -4.44 9.49
N PHE A 274 35.09 -5.25 8.86
CA PHE A 274 34.42 -6.38 9.48
C PHE A 274 34.55 -7.63 8.61
N THR A 275 34.75 -8.79 9.25
CA THR A 275 34.68 -10.09 8.58
C THR A 275 33.27 -10.40 8.11
N THR A 276 33.12 -11.31 7.14
CA THR A 276 31.79 -11.75 6.69
C THR A 276 30.96 -12.29 7.86
N ASP A 277 31.57 -13.09 8.74
CA ASP A 277 30.90 -13.65 9.91
C ASP A 277 30.37 -12.55 10.84
N GLN A 278 31.15 -11.49 11.08
CA GLN A 278 30.69 -10.36 11.91
C GLN A 278 29.49 -9.65 11.30
N LEU A 279 29.51 -9.45 9.99
CA LEU A 279 28.45 -8.78 9.23
C LEU A 279 27.18 -9.63 9.18
N VAL A 280 27.27 -10.88 8.71
CA VAL A 280 26.12 -11.76 8.50
C VAL A 280 25.45 -12.19 9.80
N GLN A 281 26.22 -12.43 10.87
CA GLN A 281 25.65 -12.96 12.12
C GLN A 281 25.08 -11.88 13.04
N ASN A 282 25.59 -10.64 12.98
CA ASN A 282 25.26 -9.62 13.98
C ASN A 282 24.57 -8.37 13.40
N VAL A 283 24.71 -8.10 12.10
CA VAL A 283 24.21 -6.86 11.50
C VAL A 283 22.97 -7.14 10.67
N THR A 284 21.87 -6.50 11.05
CA THR A 284 20.60 -6.52 10.32
C THR A 284 20.33 -5.19 9.63
N LEU A 285 19.54 -5.26 8.57
CA LEU A 285 19.15 -4.14 7.73
C LEU A 285 18.00 -3.33 8.35
N ILE A 286 17.95 -2.04 8.04
CA ILE A 286 16.87 -1.11 8.40
C ILE A 286 16.54 -0.20 7.21
N GLN A 287 15.36 0.41 7.21
CA GLN A 287 15.01 1.47 6.28
C GLN A 287 15.63 2.81 6.70
N ASN A 288 16.20 3.50 5.71
CA ASN A 288 16.80 4.83 5.88
C ASN A 288 15.92 5.96 5.31
N ILE A 289 14.75 5.62 4.75
CA ILE A 289 13.80 6.56 4.15
C ILE A 289 12.52 6.57 4.97
N PHE A 290 12.19 7.74 5.54
CA PHE A 290 11.08 7.90 6.48
C PHE A 290 9.69 7.54 5.90
N SER A 291 9.49 7.68 4.60
CA SER A 291 8.25 7.32 3.92
C SER A 291 8.04 5.82 3.77
N ARG A 292 9.03 4.98 4.11
CA ARG A 292 9.00 3.53 3.93
C ARG A 292 8.76 2.80 5.26
N PRO A 293 8.26 1.55 5.24
CA PRO A 293 7.89 0.84 6.46
C PRO A 293 9.10 0.40 7.28
N SER A 294 9.20 0.90 8.52
CA SER A 294 10.17 0.39 9.52
C SER A 294 9.77 -0.96 10.13
N THR A 295 8.59 -1.49 9.78
CA THR A 295 8.06 -2.77 10.30
C THR A 295 8.99 -3.97 10.06
N PHE A 296 9.86 -3.89 9.06
CA PHE A 296 10.81 -4.94 8.71
C PHE A 296 12.23 -4.69 9.23
N ASP A 297 12.45 -3.56 9.92
CA ASP A 297 13.76 -3.18 10.44
C ASP A 297 14.24 -4.16 11.50
N GLY A 298 15.55 -4.45 11.48
CA GLY A 298 16.17 -5.30 12.49
C GLY A 298 15.89 -6.79 12.33
N SER A 299 15.19 -7.21 11.26
CA SER A 299 14.73 -8.59 11.08
C SER A 299 15.38 -9.34 9.92
N LEU A 300 16.04 -8.61 9.00
CA LEU A 300 16.62 -9.16 7.78
C LEU A 300 18.14 -8.93 7.77
N GLY A 301 18.91 -9.95 7.38
CA GLY A 301 20.36 -9.85 7.22
C GLY A 301 20.77 -9.32 5.84
N MET A 302 22.04 -8.94 5.70
CA MET A 302 22.64 -8.63 4.40
C MET A 302 22.67 -9.86 3.50
N TYR A 303 22.44 -9.66 2.21
CA TYR A 303 22.39 -10.72 1.21
C TYR A 303 23.69 -10.77 0.41
N MET A 304 24.31 -11.95 0.34
CA MET A 304 25.56 -12.15 -0.39
C MET A 304 25.30 -12.18 -1.89
N VAL A 305 26.33 -11.96 -2.71
CA VAL A 305 26.19 -12.10 -4.17
C VAL A 305 25.75 -13.52 -4.54
N ASP A 306 26.28 -14.53 -3.86
CA ASP A 306 25.95 -15.93 -4.03
C ASP A 306 24.45 -16.17 -3.78
N ASP A 307 23.88 -15.58 -2.73
CA ASP A 307 22.46 -15.70 -2.40
C ASP A 307 21.56 -15.10 -3.49
N VAL A 308 21.96 -13.98 -4.13
CA VAL A 308 21.25 -13.40 -5.28
C VAL A 308 21.29 -14.34 -6.48
N VAL A 309 22.44 -14.98 -6.73
CA VAL A 309 22.59 -15.94 -7.83
C VAL A 309 21.72 -17.19 -7.59
N GLU A 310 21.61 -17.65 -6.34
CA GLU A 310 20.77 -18.79 -5.96
C GLU A 310 19.28 -18.56 -6.22
N LEU A 311 18.81 -17.31 -6.24
CA LEU A 311 17.44 -16.95 -6.66
C LEU A 311 17.17 -17.23 -8.15
N ARG A 312 18.22 -17.43 -8.95
CA ARG A 312 18.16 -17.65 -10.42
C ARG A 312 17.31 -16.60 -11.15
N PRO A 313 17.55 -15.29 -10.92
CA PRO A 313 16.83 -14.25 -11.63
C PRO A 313 17.16 -14.30 -13.14
N PRO A 314 16.28 -13.77 -14.00
CA PRO A 314 16.54 -13.74 -15.45
C PRO A 314 17.77 -12.89 -15.78
N HIS A 315 18.00 -11.82 -15.00
CA HIS A 315 19.15 -10.94 -15.13
C HIS A 315 19.69 -10.53 -13.75
N ILE A 316 21.02 -10.59 -13.60
CA ILE A 316 21.74 -9.97 -12.49
C ILE A 316 22.50 -8.77 -13.04
N TRP A 317 22.33 -7.64 -12.38
CA TRP A 317 23.04 -6.39 -12.64
C TRP A 317 23.95 -6.09 -11.44
N LEU A 318 25.26 -6.20 -11.64
CA LEU A 318 26.24 -5.95 -10.60
C LEU A 318 26.86 -4.55 -10.78
N ASN A 319 26.74 -3.69 -9.78
CA ASN A 319 27.33 -2.35 -9.81
C ASN A 319 28.58 -2.28 -8.92
N VAL A 320 29.68 -1.82 -9.49
CA VAL A 320 30.96 -1.64 -8.82
C VAL A 320 31.21 -0.16 -8.65
N GLU A 321 30.79 0.40 -7.51
CA GLU A 321 30.81 1.85 -7.28
C GLU A 321 32.16 2.39 -6.79
N TYR A 322 32.84 1.65 -5.91
CA TYR A 322 34.00 2.12 -5.14
C TYR A 322 35.27 1.29 -5.39
N ASN A 323 35.51 0.88 -6.64
CA ASN A 323 36.60 -0.04 -6.97
C ASN A 323 37.98 0.47 -6.51
N SER A 324 38.29 1.74 -6.78
CA SER A 324 39.57 2.35 -6.40
C SER A 324 39.79 2.31 -4.89
N PHE A 325 38.73 2.56 -4.11
CA PHE A 325 38.77 2.50 -2.65
C PHE A 325 39.08 1.09 -2.13
N PHE A 326 38.42 0.05 -2.67
CA PHE A 326 38.70 -1.32 -2.26
C PHE A 326 40.10 -1.79 -2.68
N LEU A 327 40.57 -1.38 -3.86
CA LEU A 327 41.92 -1.67 -4.33
C LEU A 327 43.00 -1.08 -3.43
N GLU A 328 42.83 0.16 -2.96
CA GLU A 328 43.72 0.80 -1.97
C GLU A 328 43.80 -0.01 -0.66
N HIS A 329 42.74 -0.74 -0.33
CA HIS A 329 42.65 -1.61 0.84
C HIS A 329 42.93 -3.09 0.53
N LYS A 330 43.59 -3.37 -0.60
CA LYS A 330 44.04 -4.70 -1.04
C LYS A 330 42.91 -5.69 -1.34
N ILE A 331 41.71 -5.19 -1.65
CA ILE A 331 40.59 -6.00 -2.13
C ILE A 331 40.41 -5.71 -3.62
N SER A 332 40.57 -6.75 -4.46
CA SER A 332 40.54 -6.66 -5.91
C SER A 332 39.21 -7.17 -6.45
N THR A 333 38.38 -6.26 -6.97
CA THR A 333 37.10 -6.63 -7.60
C THR A 333 37.32 -7.55 -8.78
N GLU A 334 38.33 -7.30 -9.61
CA GLU A 334 38.64 -8.17 -10.75
C GLU A 334 39.01 -9.58 -10.33
N ASP A 335 39.75 -9.76 -9.24
CA ASP A 335 40.13 -11.09 -8.77
C ASP A 335 38.96 -11.81 -8.10
N TYR A 336 38.11 -11.09 -7.38
CA TYR A 336 36.83 -11.61 -6.89
C TYR A 336 35.97 -12.14 -8.05
N LEU A 337 35.76 -11.33 -9.09
CA LEU A 337 34.94 -11.70 -10.25
C LEU A 337 35.51 -12.90 -11.02
N LYS A 338 36.84 -13.07 -11.07
CA LYS A 338 37.49 -14.26 -11.66
C LYS A 338 37.34 -15.51 -10.80
N ALA A 339 37.26 -15.34 -9.48
CA ALA A 339 37.16 -16.44 -8.53
C ALA A 339 35.73 -17.00 -8.44
N LEU A 340 34.72 -16.23 -8.86
CA LEU A 340 33.34 -16.68 -8.87
C LEU A 340 33.14 -17.93 -9.77
N PRO A 341 32.23 -18.84 -9.40
CA PRO A 341 31.93 -20.02 -10.21
C PRO A 341 31.50 -19.66 -11.63
N LYS A 342 31.87 -20.49 -12.61
CA LYS A 342 31.53 -20.21 -14.03
C LYS A 342 30.03 -20.23 -14.31
N GLU A 343 29.22 -20.87 -13.45
CA GLU A 343 27.76 -20.82 -13.57
C GLU A 343 27.19 -19.44 -13.20
N PHE A 344 27.95 -18.60 -12.48
CA PHE A 344 27.52 -17.26 -12.11
C PHE A 344 27.57 -16.39 -13.36
N SER A 345 26.40 -15.98 -13.83
CA SER A 345 26.27 -15.17 -15.04
C SER A 345 25.67 -13.81 -14.71
N PHE A 346 26.48 -12.77 -14.86
CA PHE A 346 26.04 -11.38 -14.76
C PHE A 346 25.66 -10.88 -16.15
N SER A 347 24.41 -10.42 -16.29
CA SER A 347 23.95 -9.84 -17.56
C SER A 347 24.57 -8.44 -17.76
N PHE A 348 24.76 -7.71 -16.67
CA PHE A 348 25.28 -6.35 -16.66
C PHE A 348 26.30 -6.17 -15.56
N ILE A 349 27.37 -5.44 -15.87
CA ILE A 349 28.28 -4.87 -14.89
C ILE A 349 28.34 -3.38 -15.14
N SER A 350 28.02 -2.58 -14.11
CA SER A 350 28.15 -1.13 -14.17
C SER A 350 29.22 -0.61 -13.22
N SER A 351 29.77 0.55 -13.54
CA SER A 351 30.63 1.30 -12.62
C SER A 351 30.66 2.77 -13.01
N PRO A 352 30.77 3.67 -12.03
CA PRO A 352 31.07 5.08 -12.29
C PRO A 352 32.57 5.34 -12.48
N GLU A 353 33.44 4.36 -12.21
CA GLU A 353 34.89 4.51 -12.38
C GLU A 353 35.36 4.04 -13.77
N ILE A 354 35.86 4.97 -14.59
CA ILE A 354 36.31 4.67 -15.96
C ILE A 354 37.52 3.72 -15.94
N GLY A 355 38.41 3.88 -14.95
CA GLY A 355 39.58 3.02 -14.77
C GLY A 355 39.19 1.55 -14.63
N PHE A 356 38.19 1.25 -13.81
CA PHE A 356 37.66 -0.10 -13.63
C PHE A 356 37.03 -0.66 -14.90
N LEU A 357 36.17 0.09 -15.59
CA LEU A 357 35.54 -0.43 -16.82
C LEU A 357 36.57 -0.76 -17.91
N LYS A 358 37.64 0.04 -18.02
CA LYS A 358 38.73 -0.21 -18.96
C LYS A 358 39.56 -1.44 -18.58
N SER A 359 39.85 -1.67 -17.29
CA SER A 359 40.56 -2.87 -16.83
C SER A 359 39.70 -4.13 -16.95
N ALA A 360 38.43 -4.05 -16.52
CA ALA A 360 37.47 -5.14 -16.53
C ALA A 360 37.08 -5.60 -17.95
N GLY A 361 37.18 -4.71 -18.95
CA GLY A 361 36.90 -5.03 -20.36
C GLY A 361 37.56 -6.33 -20.85
N GLY A 362 38.80 -6.61 -20.41
CA GLY A 362 39.51 -7.84 -20.76
C GLY A 362 38.86 -9.12 -20.21
N LEU A 363 38.25 -9.06 -19.02
CA LEU A 363 37.62 -10.20 -18.35
C LEU A 363 36.36 -10.68 -19.08
N PHE A 364 35.62 -9.74 -19.65
CA PHE A 364 34.30 -9.98 -20.21
C PHE A 364 34.29 -10.08 -21.74
N LYS A 365 35.45 -10.03 -22.42
CA LYS A 365 35.57 -10.09 -23.90
C LYS A 365 34.86 -11.26 -24.58
N GLN A 366 34.81 -12.42 -23.93
CA GLN A 366 34.16 -13.63 -24.45
C GLN A 366 32.79 -13.92 -23.79
N SER A 367 32.35 -13.04 -22.89
CA SER A 367 31.08 -13.16 -22.18
C SER A 367 29.96 -12.42 -22.90
N LYS A 368 28.71 -12.70 -22.53
CA LYS A 368 27.54 -11.89 -22.93
C LYS A 368 27.29 -10.69 -22.00
N THR A 369 28.17 -10.46 -21.02
CA THR A 369 28.03 -9.40 -20.03
C THR A 369 28.21 -8.04 -20.66
N LYS A 370 27.26 -7.15 -20.37
CA LYS A 370 27.25 -5.77 -20.85
C LYS A 370 27.94 -4.85 -19.85
N LEU A 371 28.93 -4.09 -20.31
CA LEU A 371 29.59 -3.06 -19.50
C LEU A 371 28.87 -1.73 -19.64
N ILE A 372 28.43 -1.17 -18.50
CA ILE A 372 27.60 0.03 -18.45
C ILE A 372 28.33 1.12 -17.64
N PHE A 373 28.48 2.30 -18.22
CA PHE A 373 29.05 3.44 -17.50
C PHE A 373 27.96 4.15 -16.68
N ARG A 374 28.12 4.21 -15.36
CA ARG A 374 27.16 4.85 -14.45
C ARG A 374 27.55 6.31 -14.22
N PHE A 375 26.65 7.23 -14.48
CA PHE A 375 26.81 8.64 -14.14
C PHE A 375 26.31 8.89 -12.71
N LEU A 376 27.02 9.77 -12.00
CA LEU A 376 26.60 10.31 -10.70
C LEU A 376 26.05 11.74 -10.89
N ASP A 377 26.07 12.57 -9.86
CA ASP A 377 25.72 14.00 -9.97
C ASP A 377 26.62 14.74 -10.98
N GLU A 378 26.06 15.74 -11.67
CA GLU A 378 26.78 16.52 -12.68
C GLU A 378 28.08 17.16 -12.17
N LYS A 379 28.14 17.50 -10.89
CA LYS A 379 29.31 18.13 -10.25
C LYS A 379 30.26 17.13 -9.62
N ALA A 380 29.84 15.87 -9.45
CA ALA A 380 30.73 14.83 -8.95
C ALA A 380 31.86 14.59 -9.95
N VAL A 381 33.04 14.26 -9.43
CA VAL A 381 34.27 14.10 -10.22
C VAL A 381 34.58 12.62 -10.39
N GLU A 382 34.81 12.20 -11.63
CA GLU A 382 35.23 10.83 -11.92
C GLU A 382 36.71 10.64 -11.51
N PRO A 383 37.05 9.62 -10.70
CA PRO A 383 38.36 9.51 -10.07
C PRO A 383 39.54 9.37 -11.05
N SER A 384 39.34 8.73 -12.21
CA SER A 384 40.43 8.39 -13.14
C SER A 384 40.82 9.55 -14.05
N THR A 385 39.83 10.29 -14.54
CA THR A 385 39.98 11.38 -15.52
C THR A 385 40.02 12.75 -14.86
N LYS A 386 39.58 12.86 -13.61
CA LYS A 386 39.41 14.11 -12.85
C LYS A 386 38.49 15.13 -13.54
N LYS A 387 37.62 14.65 -14.43
CA LYS A 387 36.55 15.44 -15.06
C LYS A 387 35.25 15.23 -14.28
N THR A 388 34.36 16.20 -14.35
CA THR A 388 33.02 16.05 -13.79
C THR A 388 32.14 15.15 -14.66
N TYR A 389 31.15 14.47 -14.08
CA TYR A 389 30.19 13.67 -14.86
C TYR A 389 29.39 14.54 -15.86
N GLY A 390 29.12 15.80 -15.54
CA GLY A 390 28.50 16.77 -16.45
C GLY A 390 29.38 17.16 -17.64
N GLU A 391 30.71 17.05 -17.53
CA GLU A 391 31.62 17.17 -18.68
C GLU A 391 31.70 15.87 -19.49
N LEU A 392 31.75 14.72 -18.80
CA LEU A 392 31.86 13.41 -19.44
C LEU A 392 30.64 13.06 -20.30
N VAL A 393 29.43 13.48 -19.91
CA VAL A 393 28.21 13.19 -20.66
C VAL A 393 28.21 13.84 -22.05
N LYS A 394 29.05 14.87 -22.27
CA LYS A 394 29.22 15.55 -23.56
C LYS A 394 30.14 14.79 -24.51
N ASP A 395 30.84 13.76 -24.04
CA ASP A 395 31.80 12.95 -24.81
C ASP A 395 31.40 11.46 -24.84
N LEU A 396 30.18 11.19 -25.30
CA LEU A 396 29.64 9.84 -25.45
C LEU A 396 30.48 8.95 -26.37
N LYS A 397 31.20 9.54 -27.33
CA LYS A 397 32.07 8.80 -28.26
C LYS A 397 33.21 8.12 -27.52
N SER A 398 33.88 8.83 -26.60
CA SER A 398 34.92 8.23 -25.76
C SER A 398 34.35 7.15 -24.83
N ILE A 399 33.12 7.31 -24.33
CA ILE A 399 32.46 6.30 -23.49
C ILE A 399 32.20 5.01 -24.27
N LYS A 400 31.81 5.11 -25.54
CA LYS A 400 31.56 3.95 -26.42
C LYS A 400 32.78 3.03 -26.60
N GLU A 401 33.99 3.53 -26.36
CA GLU A 401 35.21 2.71 -26.47
C GLU A 401 35.32 1.63 -25.39
N PHE A 402 34.64 1.80 -24.24
CA PHE A 402 34.75 0.88 -23.10
C PHE A 402 33.41 0.43 -22.52
N ALA A 403 32.29 1.07 -22.89
CA ALA A 403 30.95 0.69 -22.44
C ALA A 403 29.99 0.50 -23.63
N ILE A 404 29.01 -0.38 -23.46
CA ILE A 404 27.94 -0.61 -24.44
C ILE A 404 26.68 0.19 -24.13
N GLY A 405 26.58 0.75 -22.92
CA GLY A 405 25.50 1.63 -22.51
C GLY A 405 25.88 2.52 -21.34
N ILE A 406 24.95 3.39 -20.95
CA ILE A 406 25.09 4.34 -19.86
C ILE A 406 23.90 4.23 -18.90
N LEU A 407 24.14 4.35 -17.59
CA LEU A 407 23.12 4.47 -16.56
C LEU A 407 23.17 5.89 -16.01
N VAL A 408 22.11 6.66 -16.16
CA VAL A 408 22.08 8.11 -15.86
C VAL A 408 20.93 8.47 -14.92
N PRO A 409 21.13 9.40 -13.97
CA PRO A 409 20.01 10.00 -13.24
C PRO A 409 18.99 10.59 -14.22
N LYS A 410 17.69 10.40 -13.97
CA LYS A 410 16.62 10.87 -14.86
C LYS A 410 16.69 12.36 -15.21
N THR A 411 17.29 13.18 -14.35
CA THR A 411 17.50 14.62 -14.55
C THR A 411 18.46 14.97 -15.70
N TYR A 412 19.38 14.07 -16.09
CA TYR A 412 20.22 14.25 -17.29
C TYR A 412 19.42 14.17 -18.58
N ILE A 413 18.34 13.38 -18.57
CA ILE A 413 17.47 13.17 -19.72
C ILE A 413 16.38 14.25 -19.72
N TRP A 414 15.77 14.47 -18.56
CA TRP A 414 14.71 15.44 -18.39
C TRP A 414 14.90 16.28 -17.12
N PRO A 415 15.50 17.47 -17.26
CA PRO A 415 15.78 18.31 -16.11
C PRO A 415 14.52 18.97 -15.57
N LEU A 416 14.55 19.29 -14.28
CA LEU A 416 13.56 20.14 -13.62
C LEU A 416 14.07 21.57 -13.53
N ASN A 417 13.17 22.53 -13.68
CA ASN A 417 13.45 23.92 -13.32
C ASN A 417 13.41 24.12 -11.80
N LYS A 418 13.77 25.31 -11.32
CA LYS A 418 13.81 25.63 -9.88
C LYS A 418 12.45 25.53 -9.19
N ASP A 419 11.36 25.58 -9.95
CA ASP A 419 9.99 25.53 -9.49
C ASP A 419 9.38 24.11 -9.55
N GLN A 420 10.21 23.08 -9.79
CA GLN A 420 9.83 21.65 -9.85
C GLN A 420 8.96 21.27 -11.06
N TYR A 421 9.01 22.04 -12.14
CA TYR A 421 8.39 21.69 -13.42
C TYR A 421 9.44 21.15 -14.40
N LEU A 422 9.00 20.29 -15.31
CA LEU A 422 9.81 19.79 -16.41
C LEU A 422 10.31 20.95 -17.28
N ALA A 423 11.63 21.03 -17.48
CA ALA A 423 12.23 21.84 -18.53
C ALA A 423 12.20 21.07 -19.87
N PRO A 424 12.68 21.63 -20.99
CA PRO A 424 12.87 20.84 -22.21
C PRO A 424 13.79 19.63 -21.96
N SER A 425 13.43 18.47 -22.48
CA SER A 425 14.27 17.27 -22.43
C SER A 425 15.56 17.47 -23.22
N THR A 426 16.63 16.77 -22.84
CA THR A 426 17.92 16.83 -23.54
C THR A 426 17.94 15.90 -24.75
N SER A 427 18.97 16.02 -25.60
CA SER A 427 19.21 15.09 -26.72
C SER A 427 19.94 13.81 -26.30
N LEU A 428 20.25 13.63 -25.02
CA LEU A 428 21.15 12.59 -24.52
C LEU A 428 20.79 11.18 -25.02
N VAL A 429 19.51 10.81 -24.94
CA VAL A 429 19.06 9.48 -25.37
C VAL A 429 19.28 9.29 -26.88
N LYS A 430 18.87 10.28 -27.69
CA LYS A 430 19.06 10.26 -29.14
C LYS A 430 20.53 10.18 -29.53
N ASP A 431 21.38 11.00 -28.89
CA ASP A 431 22.81 11.07 -29.19
C ASP A 431 23.54 9.79 -28.79
N ALA A 432 23.17 9.20 -27.65
CA ALA A 432 23.69 7.89 -27.22
C ALA A 432 23.26 6.77 -28.17
N HIS A 433 21.98 6.72 -28.55
CA HIS A 433 21.46 5.73 -29.49
C HIS A 433 22.12 5.83 -30.87
N ALA A 434 22.39 7.04 -31.36
CA ALA A 434 23.10 7.26 -32.62
C ALA A 434 24.54 6.69 -32.61
N LEU A 435 25.14 6.55 -31.43
CA LEU A 435 26.44 5.92 -31.20
C LEU A 435 26.34 4.42 -30.84
N GLY A 436 25.13 3.87 -30.77
CA GLY A 436 24.86 2.50 -30.35
C GLY A 436 25.11 2.27 -28.87
N LEU A 437 24.89 3.28 -28.02
CA LEU A 437 24.89 3.15 -26.55
C LEU A 437 23.45 2.99 -26.05
N GLU A 438 23.19 1.93 -25.28
CA GLU A 438 21.93 1.80 -24.53
C GLU A 438 21.87 2.85 -23.40
N VAL A 439 20.69 3.37 -23.09
CA VAL A 439 20.49 4.37 -22.03
C VAL A 439 19.51 3.86 -20.99
N TYR A 440 19.98 3.73 -19.76
CA TYR A 440 19.19 3.34 -18.59
C TYR A 440 18.99 4.54 -17.69
N ALA A 441 17.76 4.82 -17.27
CA ALA A 441 17.45 5.94 -16.39
C ALA A 441 17.29 5.48 -14.94
N SER A 442 17.83 6.23 -13.98
CA SER A 442 17.73 5.96 -12.54
C SER A 442 17.04 7.08 -11.76
N GLY A 443 16.71 6.79 -10.50
CA GLY A 443 16.11 7.76 -9.57
C GLY A 443 14.59 7.78 -9.61
N PHE A 444 13.97 6.65 -9.94
CA PHE A 444 12.52 6.49 -9.84
C PHE A 444 12.13 5.93 -8.49
N ALA A 445 11.23 6.63 -7.81
CA ALA A 445 10.68 6.27 -6.52
C ALA A 445 9.25 6.83 -6.43
N ASN A 446 8.31 6.01 -5.98
CA ASN A 446 6.90 6.40 -5.89
C ASN A 446 6.62 7.26 -4.64
N ASP A 447 7.46 7.14 -3.62
CA ASP A 447 7.33 7.78 -2.31
C ASP A 447 8.11 9.10 -2.20
N ALA A 448 8.29 9.80 -3.33
CA ALA A 448 9.06 11.04 -3.43
C ALA A 448 8.22 12.19 -4.00
N ALA A 449 8.66 13.42 -3.74
CA ALA A 449 8.17 14.57 -4.47
C ALA A 449 8.64 14.49 -5.93
N ILE A 450 7.70 14.23 -6.84
CA ILE A 450 7.94 14.26 -8.29
C ILE A 450 7.48 15.60 -8.88
N SER A 451 7.81 15.83 -10.16
CA SER A 451 7.40 17.05 -10.84
C SER A 451 5.88 17.27 -10.79
N TYR A 452 5.45 18.52 -10.59
CA TYR A 452 4.03 18.88 -10.62
C TYR A 452 3.35 18.56 -11.95
N ASN A 453 4.12 18.37 -13.03
CA ASN A 453 3.61 17.91 -14.32
C ASN A 453 2.93 16.53 -14.24
N TYR A 454 3.29 15.69 -13.29
CA TYR A 454 2.76 14.34 -13.14
C TYR A 454 1.60 14.24 -12.14
N SER A 455 1.27 15.32 -11.43
CA SER A 455 0.17 15.32 -10.43
C SER A 455 0.25 14.15 -9.43
N TYR A 456 1.47 13.84 -8.97
CA TYR A 456 1.79 12.73 -8.07
C TYR A 456 1.44 11.32 -8.58
N ASP A 457 1.21 11.15 -9.89
CA ASP A 457 1.08 9.83 -10.51
C ASP A 457 2.47 9.29 -10.91
N PRO A 458 3.03 8.28 -10.22
CA PRO A 458 4.34 7.74 -10.56
C PRO A 458 4.32 7.03 -11.92
N SER A 459 3.22 6.37 -12.28
CA SER A 459 3.06 5.72 -13.59
C SER A 459 3.17 6.72 -14.74
N ALA A 460 2.62 7.93 -14.56
CA ALA A 460 2.77 9.01 -15.54
C ALA A 460 4.24 9.45 -15.70
N GLU A 461 5.03 9.45 -14.62
CA GLU A 461 6.47 9.72 -14.70
C GLU A 461 7.19 8.62 -15.49
N TYR A 462 6.98 7.33 -15.20
CA TYR A 462 7.65 6.25 -15.95
C TYR A 462 7.33 6.31 -17.44
N LEU A 463 6.05 6.44 -17.80
CA LEU A 463 5.59 6.55 -19.19
C LEU A 463 6.29 7.68 -19.93
N GLN A 464 6.62 8.77 -19.23
CA GLN A 464 7.27 9.92 -19.81
C GLN A 464 8.70 9.62 -20.32
N PHE A 465 9.37 8.59 -19.81
CA PHE A 465 10.72 8.19 -20.23
C PHE A 465 10.74 7.02 -21.24
N ILE A 466 9.66 6.26 -21.34
CA ILE A 466 9.57 5.06 -22.19
C ILE A 466 8.62 5.20 -23.39
N GLU A 467 7.74 6.20 -23.36
CA GLU A 467 6.77 6.48 -24.42
C GLU A 467 6.81 7.97 -24.83
N ASN A 468 7.99 8.58 -24.80
CA ASN A 468 8.16 9.92 -25.34
C ASN A 468 8.22 9.87 -26.89
N PRO A 469 7.53 10.76 -27.62
CA PRO A 469 7.64 10.83 -29.08
C PRO A 469 9.06 11.00 -29.61
N ASP A 470 9.92 11.66 -28.84
CA ASP A 470 11.31 11.95 -29.19
C ASP A 470 12.28 10.84 -28.79
N PHE A 471 12.02 10.09 -27.72
CA PHE A 471 12.96 9.09 -27.23
C PHE A 471 12.28 8.01 -26.37
N SER A 472 12.95 6.88 -26.22
CA SER A 472 12.64 5.90 -25.17
C SER A 472 13.94 5.42 -24.56
N VAL A 473 14.04 5.43 -23.24
CA VAL A 473 15.16 4.79 -22.54
C VAL A 473 15.08 3.27 -22.69
N ASP A 474 16.23 2.59 -22.67
CA ASP A 474 16.36 1.14 -22.77
C ASP A 474 16.07 0.40 -21.46
N GLY A 475 16.00 1.12 -20.34
CA GLY A 475 15.53 0.57 -19.07
C GLY A 475 15.44 1.57 -17.94
N LEU A 476 14.83 1.13 -16.85
CA LEU A 476 14.44 1.94 -15.69
C LEU A 476 14.97 1.27 -14.41
N LEU A 477 15.91 1.93 -13.73
CA LEU A 477 16.35 1.56 -12.38
C LEU A 477 15.46 2.24 -11.35
N THR A 478 14.73 1.43 -10.57
CA THR A 478 13.69 1.90 -9.66
C THR A 478 13.69 1.13 -8.34
N ASP A 479 13.26 1.82 -7.28
CA ASP A 479 12.97 1.22 -5.98
C ASP A 479 11.58 0.54 -5.94
N PHE A 480 10.73 0.81 -6.94
CA PHE A 480 9.35 0.30 -7.08
C PHE A 480 9.17 -0.47 -8.40
N PRO A 481 9.81 -1.65 -8.55
CA PRO A 481 9.76 -2.39 -9.81
C PRO A 481 8.36 -2.85 -10.26
N PRO A 482 7.33 -3.03 -9.41
CA PRO A 482 5.96 -3.29 -9.90
C PRO A 482 5.37 -2.11 -10.67
N THR A 483 5.61 -0.87 -10.25
CA THR A 483 5.07 0.31 -10.95
C THR A 483 5.75 0.51 -12.30
N ALA A 484 7.08 0.33 -12.38
CA ALA A 484 7.77 0.32 -13.66
C ALA A 484 7.28 -0.81 -14.58
N SER A 485 7.00 -2.00 -14.02
CA SER A 485 6.42 -3.13 -14.74
C SER A 485 5.03 -2.84 -15.28
N GLY A 486 4.17 -2.21 -14.46
CA GLY A 486 2.84 -1.75 -14.87
C GLY A 486 2.90 -0.67 -15.95
N ALA A 487 3.83 0.28 -15.83
CA ALA A 487 4.04 1.30 -16.86
C ALA A 487 4.43 0.67 -18.21
N VAL A 488 5.37 -0.28 -18.22
CA VAL A 488 5.85 -0.94 -19.45
C VAL A 488 4.81 -1.88 -20.06
N ALA A 489 4.15 -2.73 -19.27
CA ALA A 489 3.31 -3.80 -19.80
C ALA A 489 1.82 -3.49 -19.85
N CYS A 490 1.33 -2.61 -18.98
CA CYS A 490 -0.09 -2.25 -18.91
C CYS A 490 -0.35 -0.90 -19.59
N LEU A 491 0.39 0.13 -19.19
CA LEU A 491 -0.02 1.51 -19.48
C LEU A 491 0.57 2.05 -20.79
N ALA A 492 1.78 1.62 -21.17
CA ALA A 492 2.40 2.05 -22.41
C ALA A 492 1.51 1.70 -23.61
N HIS A 493 1.39 2.63 -24.55
CA HIS A 493 0.59 2.48 -25.78
C HIS A 493 -0.91 2.32 -25.55
N SER A 494 -1.42 2.56 -24.33
CA SER A 494 -2.85 2.46 -24.00
C SER A 494 -3.61 3.79 -24.10
N LYS A 495 -2.92 4.93 -24.18
CA LYS A 495 -3.53 6.27 -24.13
C LYS A 495 -4.62 6.51 -25.19
N GLY A 496 -4.49 5.87 -26.36
CA GLY A 496 -5.45 5.95 -27.46
C GLY A 496 -6.62 4.97 -27.35
N ASN A 497 -6.58 4.02 -26.41
CA ASN A 497 -7.65 3.03 -26.24
C ASN A 497 -8.94 3.72 -25.78
N PRO A 498 -10.11 3.29 -26.28
CA PRO A 498 -11.38 3.75 -25.75
C PRO A 498 -11.49 3.32 -24.29
N LEU A 499 -12.06 4.18 -23.46
CA LEU A 499 -12.43 3.79 -22.11
C LEU A 499 -13.58 2.77 -22.21
N PRO A 500 -13.50 1.57 -21.58
CA PRO A 500 -14.60 0.62 -21.58
C PRO A 500 -15.89 1.26 -21.05
N PRO A 501 -17.08 0.78 -21.43
CA PRO A 501 -18.31 1.28 -20.84
C PRO A 501 -18.33 1.01 -19.32
N PRO A 502 -18.90 1.91 -18.50
CA PRO A 502 -19.07 1.69 -17.07
C PRO A 502 -20.18 0.66 -16.77
N GLU A 503 -20.28 0.22 -15.51
CA GLU A 503 -21.26 -0.77 -15.01
C GLU A 503 -21.02 -2.19 -15.56
N ARG A 504 -19.80 -2.70 -15.31
CA ARG A 504 -19.20 -3.95 -15.82
C ARG A 504 -18.84 -3.84 -17.33
N PRO A 505 -17.53 -3.86 -17.68
CA PRO A 505 -16.44 -4.47 -16.91
C PRO A 505 -15.75 -3.55 -15.88
N ARG A 506 -16.13 -2.28 -15.73
CA ARG A 506 -15.50 -1.36 -14.76
C ARG A 506 -16.49 -0.53 -13.93
N PRO A 507 -16.07 0.01 -12.76
CA PRO A 507 -16.83 1.04 -12.04
C PRO A 507 -16.95 2.35 -12.80
N LEU A 508 -17.91 3.19 -12.41
CA LEU A 508 -17.99 4.60 -12.80
C LEU A 508 -16.79 5.39 -12.27
N ILE A 509 -16.22 6.27 -13.09
CA ILE A 509 -15.26 7.30 -12.65
C ILE A 509 -16.06 8.55 -12.32
N ILE A 510 -16.18 8.86 -11.03
CA ILE A 510 -16.91 10.01 -10.52
C ILE A 510 -15.88 11.03 -10.05
N SER A 511 -15.96 12.28 -10.53
CA SER A 511 -15.06 13.32 -10.02
C SER A 511 -15.39 13.66 -8.57
N HIS A 512 -14.41 14.26 -7.87
CA HIS A 512 -14.63 14.86 -6.56
C HIS A 512 -14.35 16.36 -6.65
N ASN A 513 -15.40 17.15 -6.84
CA ASN A 513 -15.39 18.57 -7.16
C ASN A 513 -14.59 18.87 -8.44
N GLY A 514 -14.76 18.05 -9.48
CA GLY A 514 -13.95 18.07 -10.69
C GLY A 514 -12.58 17.40 -10.50
N ALA A 515 -11.59 17.76 -11.33
CA ALA A 515 -10.20 17.29 -11.19
C ALA A 515 -9.47 18.12 -10.12
N SER A 516 -9.97 18.05 -8.89
CA SER A 516 -9.55 18.87 -7.75
C SER A 516 -8.12 18.58 -7.27
N GLY A 517 -7.51 17.50 -7.77
CA GLY A 517 -6.08 17.21 -7.62
C GLY A 517 -5.18 18.08 -8.50
N VAL A 518 -5.74 18.66 -9.57
CA VAL A 518 -4.99 19.39 -10.62
C VAL A 518 -5.30 20.89 -10.59
N PHE A 519 -6.57 21.26 -10.40
CA PHE A 519 -7.06 22.64 -10.31
C PHE A 519 -7.90 22.83 -9.04
N PRO A 520 -8.07 24.06 -8.53
CA PRO A 520 -8.98 24.31 -7.41
C PRO A 520 -10.37 23.72 -7.66
N GLY A 521 -10.88 22.95 -6.70
CA GLY A 521 -12.14 22.23 -6.83
C GLY A 521 -13.33 23.13 -7.11
N SER A 522 -14.35 22.59 -7.77
CA SER A 522 -15.59 23.27 -8.13
C SER A 522 -15.42 24.52 -9.03
N THR A 523 -14.31 24.61 -9.75
CA THR A 523 -14.07 25.65 -10.76
C THR A 523 -14.35 25.15 -12.18
N ASP A 524 -14.57 26.09 -13.11
CA ASP A 524 -14.70 25.79 -14.54
C ASP A 524 -13.53 24.96 -15.09
N LEU A 525 -12.28 25.28 -14.70
CA LEU A 525 -11.11 24.52 -15.13
C LEU A 525 -11.05 23.11 -14.52
N ALA A 526 -11.41 22.94 -13.25
CA ALA A 526 -11.44 21.62 -12.62
C ALA A 526 -12.45 20.69 -13.31
N TYR A 527 -13.63 21.19 -13.67
CA TYR A 527 -14.62 20.40 -14.40
C TYR A 527 -14.21 20.13 -15.84
N GLN A 528 -13.69 21.13 -16.56
CA GLN A 528 -13.16 20.93 -17.91
C GLN A 528 -12.08 19.85 -17.94
N GLN A 529 -11.19 19.87 -16.95
CA GLN A 529 -10.13 18.88 -16.82
C GLN A 529 -10.69 17.48 -16.49
N ALA A 530 -11.64 17.35 -15.55
CA ALA A 530 -12.28 16.07 -15.26
C ALA A 530 -12.98 15.45 -16.48
N MET A 531 -13.69 16.26 -17.27
CA MET A 531 -14.34 15.81 -18.51
C MET A 531 -13.32 15.35 -19.55
N LYS A 532 -12.22 16.09 -19.70
CA LYS A 532 -11.11 15.74 -20.60
C LYS A 532 -10.42 14.45 -20.16
N ASP A 533 -10.30 14.23 -18.87
CA ASP A 533 -9.60 13.09 -18.29
C ASP A 533 -10.40 11.79 -18.34
N GLY A 534 -11.71 11.88 -18.61
CA GLY A 534 -12.58 10.73 -18.82
C GLY A 534 -13.46 10.39 -17.62
N ALA A 535 -13.81 11.38 -16.78
CA ALA A 535 -14.85 11.19 -15.78
C ALA A 535 -16.19 10.84 -16.47
N ASP A 536 -16.85 9.78 -16.00
CA ASP A 536 -18.19 9.40 -16.46
C ASP A 536 -19.25 10.35 -15.88
N ILE A 537 -19.04 10.75 -14.62
CA ILE A 537 -19.90 11.65 -13.87
C ILE A 537 -19.08 12.79 -13.29
N ILE A 538 -19.52 14.02 -13.50
CA ILE A 538 -19.01 15.19 -12.79
C ILE A 538 -19.96 15.58 -11.66
N ASP A 539 -19.41 15.93 -10.52
CA ASP A 539 -20.15 16.23 -9.30
C ASP A 539 -20.21 17.74 -9.02
N CYS A 540 -21.24 18.20 -8.30
CA CYS A 540 -21.33 19.55 -7.78
C CYS A 540 -21.90 19.51 -6.37
N THR A 541 -21.05 19.78 -5.39
CA THR A 541 -21.46 20.02 -4.00
C THR A 541 -22.07 21.41 -3.91
N VAL A 542 -23.38 21.49 -3.68
CA VAL A 542 -24.12 22.74 -3.76
C VAL A 542 -24.04 23.49 -2.44
N GLN A 543 -23.57 24.73 -2.52
CA GLN A 543 -23.60 25.68 -1.42
C GLN A 543 -24.48 26.88 -1.79
N MET A 544 -24.93 27.61 -0.77
CA MET A 544 -25.74 28.83 -0.95
C MET A 544 -25.03 30.06 -0.41
N SER A 545 -25.14 31.15 -1.16
CA SER A 545 -24.78 32.49 -0.70
C SER A 545 -25.90 33.08 0.17
N LYS A 546 -25.57 34.14 0.91
CA LYS A 546 -26.51 34.89 1.76
C LYS A 546 -27.74 35.42 1.01
N ASP A 547 -27.56 35.78 -0.25
CA ASP A 547 -28.61 36.30 -1.15
C ASP A 547 -29.30 35.20 -1.97
N GLY A 548 -29.08 33.92 -1.65
CA GLY A 548 -29.82 32.79 -2.21
C GLY A 548 -29.30 32.25 -3.53
N THR A 549 -28.10 32.64 -3.97
CA THR A 549 -27.47 32.06 -5.17
C THR A 549 -26.91 30.68 -4.84
N ALA A 550 -27.34 29.65 -5.58
CA ALA A 550 -26.80 28.29 -5.49
C ALA A 550 -25.58 28.13 -6.41
N PHE A 551 -24.49 27.56 -5.89
CA PHE A 551 -23.22 27.41 -6.60
C PHE A 551 -22.46 26.16 -6.15
N CYS A 552 -21.51 25.69 -6.96
CA CYS A 552 -20.69 24.54 -6.63
C CYS A 552 -19.51 24.97 -5.76
N MET A 553 -19.30 24.30 -4.63
CA MET A 553 -18.15 24.52 -3.75
C MET A 553 -17.92 23.30 -2.84
N PRO A 554 -16.67 22.86 -2.60
CA PRO A 554 -16.40 21.65 -1.84
C PRO A 554 -16.81 21.68 -0.36
N SER A 555 -17.13 22.85 0.18
CA SER A 555 -17.45 23.06 1.59
C SER A 555 -18.25 24.35 1.78
N ALA A 556 -19.14 24.37 2.78
CA ALA A 556 -19.79 25.59 3.24
C ALA A 556 -18.79 26.59 3.87
N ASP A 557 -17.73 26.09 4.52
CA ASP A 557 -16.61 26.92 5.01
C ASP A 557 -15.64 27.21 3.86
N LEU A 558 -15.66 28.45 3.40
CA LEU A 558 -14.84 28.94 2.29
C LEU A 558 -13.37 29.11 2.66
N GLY A 559 -13.01 29.06 3.95
CA GLY A 559 -11.66 29.33 4.43
C GLY A 559 -10.60 28.33 3.97
N SER A 560 -10.99 27.08 3.68
CA SER A 560 -10.06 26.00 3.31
C SER A 560 -9.85 25.82 1.81
N CYS A 561 -10.70 26.41 0.97
CA CYS A 561 -10.68 26.23 -0.49
C CYS A 561 -10.66 27.56 -1.27
N THR A 562 -10.58 28.69 -0.56
CA THR A 562 -10.52 30.03 -1.15
C THR A 562 -9.69 30.98 -0.29
N THR A 563 -9.48 32.22 -0.76
CA THR A 563 -8.85 33.30 0.01
C THR A 563 -9.74 33.92 1.10
N ALA A 564 -10.91 33.33 1.43
CA ALA A 564 -11.87 33.89 2.39
C ALA A 564 -11.28 34.09 3.79
N GLY A 565 -10.45 33.17 4.26
CA GLY A 565 -9.82 33.25 5.58
C GLY A 565 -8.98 34.51 5.78
N SER A 566 -8.40 35.05 4.70
CA SER A 566 -7.69 36.34 4.73
C SER A 566 -8.60 37.54 4.41
N ALA A 567 -9.54 37.40 3.47
CA ALA A 567 -10.33 38.51 2.97
C ALA A 567 -11.49 38.92 3.90
N PHE A 568 -12.07 37.94 4.62
CA PHE A 568 -13.27 38.12 5.42
C PHE A 568 -13.12 37.59 6.85
N ILE A 569 -11.91 37.57 7.41
CA ILE A 569 -11.64 37.05 8.76
C ILE A 569 -12.57 37.64 9.85
N SER A 570 -12.97 38.91 9.70
CA SER A 570 -13.89 39.60 10.61
C SER A 570 -15.33 39.06 10.60
N LYS A 571 -15.69 38.28 9.58
CA LYS A 571 -16.96 37.54 9.46
C LYS A 571 -16.85 36.09 9.97
N GLY A 572 -15.74 35.74 10.63
CA GLY A 572 -15.55 34.45 11.30
C GLY A 572 -16.68 34.14 12.28
N SER A 573 -17.29 32.97 12.14
CA SER A 573 -18.31 32.48 13.06
C SER A 573 -18.12 30.98 13.31
N THR A 574 -18.74 30.46 14.36
CA THR A 574 -18.80 29.01 14.63
C THR A 574 -20.24 28.54 14.49
N VAL A 575 -20.46 27.54 13.64
CA VAL A 575 -21.77 26.94 13.39
C VAL A 575 -21.67 25.46 13.75
N HIS A 576 -22.05 25.12 14.97
CA HIS A 576 -21.86 23.77 15.54
C HIS A 576 -22.56 22.66 14.74
N GLN A 577 -23.63 22.97 14.01
CA GLN A 577 -24.30 22.04 13.11
C GLN A 577 -23.47 21.67 11.87
N ILE A 578 -22.43 22.44 11.55
CA ILE A 578 -21.54 22.21 10.39
C ILE A 578 -20.14 21.83 10.87
N GLN A 579 -19.54 22.64 11.75
CA GLN A 579 -18.22 22.39 12.31
C GLN A 579 -17.99 23.09 13.66
N ASN A 580 -17.09 22.54 14.47
CA ASN A 580 -16.78 23.07 15.81
C ASN A 580 -15.67 24.13 15.84
N LYS A 581 -15.05 24.44 14.69
CA LYS A 581 -14.03 25.50 14.57
C LYS A 581 -14.63 26.72 13.89
N SER A 582 -14.11 27.90 14.22
CA SER A 582 -14.49 29.13 13.51
C SER A 582 -14.16 29.01 12.01
N GLY A 583 -15.09 29.41 11.16
CA GLY A 583 -14.97 29.37 9.69
C GLY A 583 -15.58 30.62 9.04
N ILE A 584 -15.40 30.72 7.71
CA ILE A 584 -16.06 31.76 6.89
C ILE A 584 -17.09 31.09 6.01
N PHE A 585 -18.35 31.15 6.40
CA PHE A 585 -19.40 30.39 5.73
C PHE A 585 -19.98 31.10 4.51
N SER A 586 -20.27 30.33 3.46
CA SER A 586 -20.85 30.84 2.22
C SER A 586 -22.16 31.60 2.42
N PHE A 587 -23.02 31.12 3.31
CA PHE A 587 -24.33 31.70 3.60
C PHE A 587 -24.26 33.00 4.44
N ASP A 588 -23.07 33.43 4.85
CA ASP A 588 -22.85 34.73 5.49
C ASP A 588 -22.27 35.79 4.53
N LEU A 589 -21.96 35.40 3.28
CA LEU A 589 -21.47 36.28 2.21
C LEU A 589 -22.46 36.37 1.06
N SER A 590 -22.63 37.56 0.46
CA SER A 590 -23.39 37.66 -0.80
C SER A 590 -22.64 36.99 -1.95
N TRP A 591 -23.34 36.62 -3.02
CA TRP A 591 -22.68 36.08 -4.21
C TRP A 591 -21.63 37.05 -4.77
N SER A 592 -21.93 38.35 -4.78
CA SER A 592 -20.98 39.39 -5.21
C SER A 592 -19.73 39.45 -4.34
N GLU A 593 -19.82 39.22 -3.02
CA GLU A 593 -18.66 39.12 -2.13
C GLU A 593 -17.84 37.86 -2.44
N ILE A 594 -18.51 36.71 -2.62
CA ILE A 594 -17.85 35.43 -2.97
C ILE A 594 -17.08 35.54 -4.28
N GLN A 595 -17.63 36.24 -5.29
CA GLN A 595 -16.96 36.46 -6.57
C GLN A 595 -15.66 37.29 -6.47
N THR A 596 -15.42 37.98 -5.35
CA THR A 596 -14.14 38.68 -5.11
C THR A 596 -13.03 37.76 -4.62
N LEU A 597 -13.38 36.57 -4.13
CA LEU A 597 -12.42 35.57 -3.65
C LEU A 597 -11.68 34.91 -4.80
N LYS A 598 -10.50 34.38 -4.48
CA LYS A 598 -9.78 33.48 -5.39
C LYS A 598 -9.95 32.04 -4.93
N PRO A 599 -10.16 31.08 -5.84
CA PRO A 599 -10.04 29.66 -5.52
C PRO A 599 -8.65 29.34 -4.97
N ASP A 600 -8.53 28.31 -4.13
CA ASP A 600 -7.24 27.86 -3.60
C ASP A 600 -7.07 26.33 -3.75
N LEU A 601 -6.03 25.92 -4.46
CA LEU A 601 -5.63 24.51 -4.60
C LEU A 601 -4.78 24.10 -3.41
N VAL A 602 -5.41 23.44 -2.45
CA VAL A 602 -4.75 22.92 -1.24
C VAL A 602 -4.90 21.40 -1.21
N GLY A 603 -3.77 20.69 -1.19
CA GLY A 603 -3.75 19.24 -0.98
C GLY A 603 -3.83 18.88 0.51
N PRO A 604 -4.31 17.68 0.86
CA PRO A 604 -4.47 17.25 2.26
C PRO A 604 -3.15 17.18 3.04
N PHE A 605 -2.02 17.05 2.35
CA PHE A 605 -0.69 16.92 2.95
C PHE A 605 0.18 18.18 2.79
N ALA A 606 -0.41 19.32 2.43
CA ALA A 606 0.34 20.56 2.22
C ALA A 606 1.15 21.01 3.45
N GLN A 607 0.64 20.75 4.66
CA GLN A 607 1.33 21.05 5.92
C GLN A 607 2.55 20.16 6.18
N LEU A 608 2.61 18.99 5.52
CA LEU A 608 3.72 18.05 5.59
C LEU A 608 4.73 18.25 4.44
N GLY A 609 4.57 19.34 3.67
CA GLY A 609 5.47 19.71 2.57
C GLY A 609 5.04 19.23 1.18
N LEU A 610 4.03 18.34 1.09
CA LEU A 610 3.54 17.82 -0.18
C LEU A 610 2.45 18.74 -0.77
N LYS A 611 2.88 19.75 -1.52
CA LYS A 611 2.00 20.78 -2.11
C LYS A 611 1.43 20.32 -3.45
N ARG A 612 0.16 20.58 -3.75
CA ARG A 612 -0.33 20.47 -5.13
C ARG A 612 0.24 21.58 -6.02
N ASN A 613 0.04 21.45 -7.33
CA ASN A 613 0.59 22.30 -8.38
C ASN A 613 0.49 23.83 -8.07
N PRO A 614 1.60 24.49 -7.70
CA PRO A 614 1.58 25.91 -7.32
C PRO A 614 1.15 26.87 -8.43
N ALA A 615 1.47 26.56 -9.70
CA ALA A 615 1.05 27.37 -10.85
C ALA A 615 -0.47 27.37 -11.06
N ALA A 616 -1.16 26.31 -10.64
CA ALA A 616 -2.61 26.21 -10.71
C ALA A 616 -3.32 26.76 -9.46
N LYS A 617 -2.59 27.24 -8.45
CA LYS A 617 -3.11 27.52 -7.10
C LYS A 617 -4.41 28.32 -7.07
N ASN A 618 -4.51 29.36 -7.88
CA ASN A 618 -5.66 30.29 -7.92
C ASN A 618 -6.38 30.26 -9.28
N ALA A 619 -6.19 29.19 -10.05
CA ALA A 619 -6.73 29.10 -11.40
C ALA A 619 -8.23 28.75 -11.39
N GLY A 620 -8.94 29.22 -12.42
CA GLY A 620 -10.36 28.94 -12.62
C GLY A 620 -11.31 29.95 -11.97
N LYS A 621 -12.59 29.77 -12.22
CA LYS A 621 -13.70 30.62 -11.78
C LYS A 621 -14.74 29.78 -11.06
N PHE A 622 -15.32 30.31 -10.00
CA PHE A 622 -16.46 29.69 -9.30
C PHE A 622 -17.65 29.53 -10.24
N MET A 623 -18.36 28.42 -10.08
CA MET A 623 -19.49 28.08 -10.93
C MET A 623 -20.80 28.16 -10.16
N THR A 624 -21.76 28.93 -10.66
CA THR A 624 -23.15 28.81 -10.21
C THR A 624 -23.70 27.44 -10.61
N LEU A 625 -24.70 26.94 -9.88
CA LEU A 625 -25.33 25.66 -10.21
C LEU A 625 -25.90 25.65 -11.64
N PRO A 626 -26.63 26.68 -12.13
CA PRO A 626 -27.04 26.73 -13.52
C PRO A 626 -25.88 26.70 -14.52
N GLY A 627 -24.77 27.40 -14.24
CA GLY A 627 -23.60 27.39 -15.10
C GLY A 627 -22.92 26.02 -15.18
N PHE A 628 -22.89 25.28 -14.07
CA PHE A 628 -22.43 23.89 -14.04
C PHE A 628 -23.33 22.98 -14.88
N LEU A 629 -24.65 23.10 -14.74
CA LEU A 629 -25.61 22.29 -15.50
C LEU A 629 -25.53 22.57 -17.02
N ASP A 630 -25.36 23.83 -17.41
CA ASP A 630 -25.17 24.21 -18.82
C ASP A 630 -23.87 23.62 -19.38
N MET A 631 -22.77 23.66 -18.61
CA MET A 631 -21.50 23.04 -18.99
C MET A 631 -21.63 21.52 -19.12
N ALA A 632 -22.25 20.87 -18.14
CA ALA A 632 -22.45 19.42 -18.15
C ALA A 632 -23.22 18.97 -19.40
N LYS A 633 -24.31 19.66 -19.74
CA LYS A 633 -25.12 19.37 -20.94
C LYS A 633 -24.39 19.58 -22.25
N ALA A 634 -23.46 20.53 -22.29
CA ALA A 634 -22.64 20.80 -23.47
C ALA A 634 -21.50 19.78 -23.65
N SER A 635 -21.31 18.88 -22.67
CA SER A 635 -20.24 17.90 -22.66
C SER A 635 -20.72 16.48 -22.98
N ASN A 636 -19.76 15.54 -23.06
CA ASN A 636 -20.02 14.13 -23.32
C ASN A 636 -20.07 13.25 -22.06
N VAL A 637 -20.10 13.84 -20.86
CA VAL A 637 -20.22 13.04 -19.62
C VAL A 637 -21.53 12.28 -19.61
N SER A 638 -21.51 11.07 -19.06
CA SER A 638 -22.67 10.18 -18.99
C SER A 638 -23.68 10.60 -17.93
N GLY A 639 -23.29 11.44 -16.96
CA GLY A 639 -24.17 11.92 -15.91
C GLY A 639 -23.59 13.05 -15.08
N ILE A 640 -24.42 13.55 -14.17
CA ILE A 640 -24.06 14.51 -13.14
C ILE A 640 -24.44 13.98 -11.76
N LEU A 641 -23.70 14.39 -10.74
CA LEU A 641 -24.01 14.14 -9.34
C LEU A 641 -24.18 15.49 -8.63
N ILE A 642 -25.36 15.74 -8.08
CA ILE A 642 -25.63 16.92 -7.28
C ILE A 642 -25.61 16.53 -5.81
N ASP A 643 -24.64 17.04 -5.07
CA ASP A 643 -24.46 16.75 -3.65
C ASP A 643 -25.04 17.91 -2.82
N ILE A 644 -25.90 17.56 -1.86
CA ILE A 644 -26.66 18.49 -1.02
C ILE A 644 -26.34 18.19 0.43
N GLU A 645 -25.70 19.15 1.10
CA GLU A 645 -25.34 19.04 2.51
C GLU A 645 -26.00 20.18 3.31
N HIS A 646 -26.26 19.96 4.60
CA HIS A 646 -26.72 20.99 5.54
C HIS A 646 -28.05 21.68 5.19
N ALA A 647 -28.91 21.08 4.37
CA ALA A 647 -30.16 21.67 3.90
C ALA A 647 -31.10 22.08 5.05
N ALA A 648 -31.21 21.26 6.09
CA ALA A 648 -32.04 21.54 7.26
C ALA A 648 -31.58 22.82 7.99
N TYR A 649 -30.27 22.99 8.18
CA TYR A 649 -29.71 24.19 8.78
C TYR A 649 -29.96 25.43 7.92
N LEU A 650 -29.73 25.34 6.61
CA LEU A 650 -29.93 26.46 5.69
C LEU A 650 -31.40 26.91 5.62
N ALA A 651 -32.37 26.00 5.76
CA ALA A 651 -33.78 26.34 5.83
C ALA A 651 -34.11 27.23 7.05
N THR A 652 -33.45 27.02 8.19
CA THR A 652 -33.54 27.91 9.37
C THR A 652 -32.93 29.30 9.16
N ARG A 653 -32.17 29.48 8.08
CA ARG A 653 -31.59 30.75 7.63
C ARG A 653 -32.41 31.40 6.51
N GLY A 654 -33.56 30.83 6.16
CA GLY A 654 -34.39 31.29 5.04
C GLY A 654 -33.85 30.93 3.67
N LEU A 655 -32.93 29.96 3.59
CA LEU A 655 -32.31 29.49 2.34
C LEU A 655 -32.82 28.09 1.99
N GLY A 656 -33.74 28.01 1.02
CA GLY A 656 -34.33 26.75 0.57
C GLY A 656 -33.45 26.02 -0.43
N MET A 657 -32.51 25.19 0.05
CA MET A 657 -31.58 24.46 -0.83
C MET A 657 -32.27 23.45 -1.76
N VAL A 658 -33.21 22.66 -1.23
CA VAL A 658 -33.97 21.66 -2.02
C VAL A 658 -34.75 22.33 -3.15
N ASP A 659 -35.41 23.46 -2.87
CA ASP A 659 -36.17 24.22 -3.87
C ASP A 659 -35.26 24.85 -4.92
N ALA A 660 -34.13 25.42 -4.50
CA ALA A 660 -33.14 26.02 -5.41
C ALA A 660 -32.57 24.98 -6.38
N VAL A 661 -32.20 23.80 -5.88
CA VAL A 661 -31.68 22.70 -6.71
C VAL A 661 -32.77 22.14 -7.62
N THR A 662 -33.98 21.89 -7.09
CA THR A 662 -35.13 21.42 -7.88
C THR A 662 -35.46 22.37 -9.03
N GLY A 663 -35.50 23.67 -8.75
CA GLY A 663 -35.75 24.70 -9.76
C GLY A 663 -34.66 24.76 -10.83
N ALA A 664 -33.39 24.68 -10.43
CA ALA A 664 -32.26 24.67 -11.35
C ALA A 664 -32.27 23.43 -12.27
N LEU A 665 -32.48 22.24 -11.72
CA LEU A 665 -32.55 20.98 -12.47
C LEU A 665 -33.74 20.95 -13.43
N THR A 666 -34.92 21.41 -12.99
CA THR A 666 -36.13 21.50 -13.84
C THR A 666 -35.93 22.50 -14.98
N LYS A 667 -35.33 23.66 -14.70
CA LYS A 667 -35.01 24.64 -15.75
C LYS A 667 -33.98 24.08 -16.73
N ALA A 668 -33.04 23.30 -16.23
CA ALA A 668 -32.12 22.51 -17.03
C ALA A 668 -32.77 21.21 -17.55
N GLY A 669 -34.07 20.98 -17.48
CA GLY A 669 -34.74 19.85 -18.13
C GLY A 669 -34.34 18.45 -17.64
N TYR A 670 -33.72 18.30 -16.47
CA TYR A 670 -33.41 16.99 -15.87
C TYR A 670 -34.63 16.28 -15.25
N ASP A 671 -35.77 16.97 -15.19
CA ASP A 671 -37.10 16.43 -14.86
C ASP A 671 -37.70 15.60 -16.02
N LYS A 672 -37.10 15.69 -17.21
CA LYS A 672 -37.52 14.99 -18.43
C LYS A 672 -36.50 13.91 -18.79
N GLU A 673 -36.82 13.13 -19.82
CA GLU A 673 -35.86 12.18 -20.37
C GLU A 673 -34.63 12.94 -20.91
N THR A 674 -33.46 12.61 -20.36
CA THR A 674 -32.18 13.17 -20.80
C THR A 674 -31.20 12.06 -21.12
N LYS A 675 -30.20 12.38 -21.96
CA LYS A 675 -29.09 11.45 -22.25
C LYS A 675 -28.14 11.27 -21.05
N GLN A 676 -28.22 12.16 -20.06
CA GLN A 676 -27.36 12.17 -18.88
C GLN A 676 -28.12 11.62 -17.67
N ARG A 677 -27.43 10.78 -16.91
CA ARG A 677 -27.92 10.26 -15.63
C ARG A 677 -27.88 11.38 -14.59
N LEU A 678 -28.93 11.49 -13.79
CA LEU A 678 -28.96 12.39 -12.63
C LEU A 678 -28.79 11.57 -11.36
N LEU A 679 -27.75 11.88 -10.60
CA LEU A 679 -27.55 11.38 -9.25
C LEU A 679 -27.80 12.53 -8.26
N ILE A 680 -28.57 12.26 -7.21
CA ILE A 680 -28.76 13.18 -6.08
C ILE A 680 -28.10 12.54 -4.87
N GLN A 681 -27.09 13.19 -4.32
CA GLN A 681 -26.39 12.74 -3.12
C GLN A 681 -26.73 13.67 -1.95
N SER A 682 -26.84 13.08 -0.76
CA SER A 682 -26.94 13.81 0.50
C SER A 682 -26.58 12.90 1.66
N ASP A 683 -26.13 13.48 2.76
CA ASP A 683 -26.05 12.83 4.06
C ASP A 683 -27.41 12.78 4.80
N ASP A 684 -28.42 13.50 4.30
CA ASP A 684 -29.74 13.65 4.91
C ASP A 684 -30.83 12.85 4.15
N SER A 685 -31.41 11.87 4.82
CA SER A 685 -32.48 11.00 4.30
C SER A 685 -33.77 11.75 3.93
N SER A 686 -34.09 12.85 4.61
CA SER A 686 -35.24 13.70 4.30
C SER A 686 -34.99 14.53 3.03
N VAL A 687 -33.74 14.94 2.77
CA VAL A 687 -33.35 15.56 1.49
C VAL A 687 -33.54 14.56 0.34
N LEU A 688 -32.98 13.36 0.44
CA LEU A 688 -33.12 12.32 -0.60
C LEU A 688 -34.60 11.98 -0.88
N SER A 689 -35.40 11.88 0.18
CA SER A 689 -36.85 11.65 0.08
C SER A 689 -37.59 12.77 -0.65
N ALA A 690 -37.16 14.03 -0.51
CA ALA A 690 -37.78 15.17 -1.19
C ALA A 690 -37.63 15.08 -2.72
N PHE A 691 -36.50 14.54 -3.21
CA PHE A 691 -36.25 14.38 -4.65
C PHE A 691 -36.95 13.17 -5.27
N LYS A 692 -37.43 12.22 -4.47
CA LYS A 692 -38.11 10.99 -4.93
C LYS A 692 -39.35 11.27 -5.81
N LYS A 693 -40.10 12.33 -5.49
CA LYS A 693 -41.31 12.71 -6.25
C LYS A 693 -41.00 13.56 -7.47
N SER A 694 -40.11 14.55 -7.32
CA SER A 694 -39.80 15.53 -8.36
C SER A 694 -38.91 14.95 -9.47
N PHE A 695 -38.06 13.97 -9.15
CA PHE A 695 -37.13 13.33 -10.09
C PHE A 695 -37.13 11.81 -9.90
N PRO A 696 -38.22 11.11 -10.26
CA PRO A 696 -38.34 9.67 -9.99
C PRO A 696 -37.30 8.81 -10.72
N ALA A 697 -36.73 9.31 -11.82
CA ALA A 697 -35.69 8.62 -12.60
C ALA A 697 -34.26 8.87 -12.08
N SER A 698 -34.06 9.73 -11.07
CA SER A 698 -32.72 9.96 -10.50
C SER A 698 -32.32 8.79 -9.60
N LYS A 699 -31.00 8.49 -9.56
CA LYS A 699 -30.41 7.64 -8.53
C LYS A 699 -30.13 8.49 -7.30
N ARG A 700 -30.71 8.12 -6.16
CA ARG A 700 -30.48 8.79 -4.87
C ARG A 700 -29.36 8.07 -4.12
N VAL A 701 -28.38 8.81 -3.60
CA VAL A 701 -27.18 8.25 -2.98
C VAL A 701 -27.02 8.81 -1.58
N LEU A 702 -27.02 7.93 -0.58
CA LEU A 702 -26.70 8.32 0.79
C LEU A 702 -25.18 8.47 0.94
N SER A 703 -24.72 9.63 1.41
CA SER A 703 -23.30 9.86 1.72
C SER A 703 -23.03 9.56 3.19
N ILE A 704 -22.15 8.59 3.46
CA ILE A 704 -21.72 8.25 4.82
C ILE A 704 -20.34 8.85 5.06
N HIS A 705 -20.30 9.86 5.93
CA HIS A 705 -19.08 10.60 6.24
C HIS A 705 -18.33 10.05 7.45
N THR A 706 -18.79 8.97 8.09
CA THR A 706 -18.11 8.30 9.20
C THR A 706 -17.50 6.98 8.75
N ASP A 707 -16.50 6.52 9.48
CA ASP A 707 -15.98 5.17 9.26
C ASP A 707 -16.94 4.16 9.90
N ILE A 708 -17.28 3.11 9.17
CA ILE A 708 -18.19 2.04 9.61
C ILE A 708 -17.57 0.66 9.39
N SER A 709 -17.89 -0.30 10.25
CA SER A 709 -17.39 -1.68 10.14
C SER A 709 -18.31 -2.60 9.34
N ASP A 710 -19.61 -2.33 9.35
CA ASP A 710 -20.66 -3.04 8.62
C ASP A 710 -21.94 -2.19 8.64
N VAL A 711 -23.04 -2.67 8.06
CA VAL A 711 -24.35 -2.02 8.08
C VAL A 711 -25.39 -2.94 8.72
N ALA A 712 -26.07 -2.46 9.77
CA ALA A 712 -27.12 -3.25 10.41
C ALA A 712 -28.28 -3.49 9.44
N LYS A 713 -28.89 -4.69 9.50
CA LYS A 713 -30.01 -5.06 8.62
C LYS A 713 -31.17 -4.05 8.63
N PRO A 714 -31.61 -3.51 9.79
CA PRO A 714 -32.63 -2.47 9.80
C PRO A 714 -32.20 -1.20 9.06
N SER A 715 -30.95 -0.76 9.24
CA SER A 715 -30.39 0.40 8.51
C SER A 715 -30.39 0.18 7.00
N VAL A 716 -30.06 -1.03 6.53
CA VAL A 716 -30.15 -1.38 5.11
C VAL A 716 -31.59 -1.22 4.60
N ASP A 717 -32.58 -1.69 5.36
CA ASP A 717 -33.98 -1.61 4.96
C ASP A 717 -34.48 -0.15 4.97
N ASP A 718 -34.02 0.66 5.93
CA ASP A 718 -34.30 2.10 5.99
C ASP A 718 -33.69 2.84 4.79
N ILE A 719 -32.41 2.59 4.48
CA ILE A 719 -31.70 3.20 3.33
C ILE A 719 -32.47 2.96 2.03
N LYS A 720 -32.95 1.73 1.79
CA LYS A 720 -33.75 1.40 0.60
C LYS A 720 -35.06 2.17 0.49
N GLY A 721 -35.56 2.74 1.58
CA GLY A 721 -36.74 3.60 1.57
C GLY A 721 -36.53 4.90 0.81
N PHE A 722 -35.31 5.44 0.84
CA PHE A 722 -35.00 6.78 0.33
C PHE A 722 -33.80 6.86 -0.63
N ALA A 723 -32.93 5.85 -0.69
CA ALA A 723 -31.74 5.81 -1.54
C ALA A 723 -31.66 4.53 -2.41
N ASP A 724 -30.95 4.64 -3.53
CA ASP A 724 -30.65 3.55 -4.48
C ASP A 724 -29.16 3.15 -4.43
N GLY A 725 -28.34 3.94 -3.74
CA GLY A 725 -26.92 3.68 -3.52
C GLY A 725 -26.36 4.41 -2.32
N VAL A 726 -25.10 4.12 -2.01
CA VAL A 726 -24.37 4.66 -0.86
C VAL A 726 -22.95 5.04 -1.29
N LYS A 727 -22.50 6.22 -0.89
CA LYS A 727 -21.09 6.63 -0.97
C LYS A 727 -20.45 6.43 0.41
N ILE A 728 -19.36 5.67 0.46
CA ILE A 728 -18.62 5.35 1.68
C ILE A 728 -17.16 5.75 1.59
N ARG A 729 -16.54 5.95 2.76
CA ARG A 729 -15.10 6.20 2.87
C ARG A 729 -14.29 4.94 2.57
N ARG A 730 -13.10 5.12 1.99
CA ARG A 730 -12.09 4.05 1.81
C ARG A 730 -11.80 3.28 3.09
N SER A 731 -11.70 3.98 4.23
CA SER A 731 -11.47 3.42 5.57
C SER A 731 -12.63 2.58 6.12
N SER A 732 -13.82 2.72 5.55
CA SER A 732 -14.94 1.80 5.85
C SER A 732 -14.85 0.49 5.06
N VAL A 733 -13.92 0.38 4.11
CA VAL A 733 -13.73 -0.79 3.25
C VAL A 733 -12.43 -1.50 3.60
N ALA A 734 -11.30 -0.79 3.52
CA ALA A 734 -9.97 -1.32 3.84
C ALA A 734 -9.54 -0.86 5.22
N GLN A 735 -9.42 -1.80 6.16
CA GLN A 735 -8.98 -1.51 7.53
C GLN A 735 -7.45 -1.42 7.58
N ILE A 736 -6.94 -0.26 8.01
CA ILE A 736 -5.52 0.05 8.00
C ILE A 736 -4.99 0.11 9.44
N THR A 737 -3.94 -0.65 9.74
CA THR A 737 -3.21 -0.59 11.02
C THR A 737 -1.72 -0.41 10.73
N GLY A 738 -1.09 0.61 11.32
CA GLY A 738 0.33 0.91 11.07
C GLY A 738 0.64 1.18 9.59
N SER A 739 -0.31 1.74 8.85
CA SER A 739 -0.26 1.95 7.38
C SER A 739 -0.30 0.67 6.52
N PHE A 740 -0.59 -0.50 7.11
CA PHE A 740 -0.85 -1.74 6.37
C PHE A 740 -2.33 -2.06 6.31
N THR A 741 -2.79 -2.53 5.16
CA THR A 741 -4.14 -3.06 4.99
C THR A 741 -4.22 -4.43 5.66
N THR A 742 -5.10 -4.59 6.64
CA THR A 742 -5.20 -5.81 7.46
C THR A 742 -6.33 -6.73 7.03
N HIS A 743 -7.49 -6.17 6.69
CA HIS A 743 -8.65 -6.88 6.17
C HIS A 743 -9.58 -5.94 5.42
N PHE A 744 -10.44 -6.50 4.56
CA PHE A 744 -11.62 -5.80 4.06
C PHE A 744 -12.81 -6.01 4.98
N THR A 745 -13.65 -4.99 5.13
CA THR A 745 -14.93 -5.10 5.85
C THR A 745 -15.99 -5.76 4.95
N ASN A 746 -17.12 -6.14 5.55
CA ASN A 746 -18.27 -6.66 4.81
C ASN A 746 -19.22 -5.58 4.30
N VAL A 747 -18.88 -4.28 4.48
CA VAL A 747 -19.80 -3.17 4.18
C VAL A 747 -20.30 -3.22 2.73
N VAL A 748 -19.39 -3.44 1.78
CA VAL A 748 -19.73 -3.48 0.35
C VAL A 748 -20.61 -4.69 0.03
N ASP A 749 -20.24 -5.88 0.52
CA ASP A 749 -21.02 -7.11 0.34
C ASP A 749 -22.43 -6.99 0.93
N THR A 750 -22.56 -6.43 2.14
CA THR A 750 -23.83 -6.20 2.82
C THR A 750 -24.74 -5.27 2.00
N LEU A 751 -24.20 -4.19 1.45
CA LEU A 751 -24.95 -3.24 0.62
C LEU A 751 -25.32 -3.84 -0.75
N HIS A 752 -24.41 -4.58 -1.39
CA HIS A 752 -24.68 -5.28 -2.65
C HIS A 752 -25.73 -6.37 -2.50
N ALA A 753 -25.71 -7.13 -1.40
CA ALA A 753 -26.74 -8.12 -1.09
C ALA A 753 -28.15 -7.49 -0.96
N ALA A 754 -28.20 -6.18 -0.67
CA ALA A 754 -29.43 -5.40 -0.61
C ALA A 754 -29.82 -4.75 -1.95
N ASN A 755 -29.02 -4.93 -3.00
CA ASN A 755 -29.12 -4.30 -4.31
C ASN A 755 -28.95 -2.77 -4.28
N LEU A 756 -28.08 -2.27 -3.40
CA LEU A 756 -27.65 -0.88 -3.36
C LEU A 756 -26.35 -0.70 -4.14
N THR A 757 -26.27 0.37 -4.95
CA THR A 757 -25.03 0.74 -5.65
C THR A 757 -24.01 1.32 -4.65
N VAL A 758 -22.74 0.93 -4.69
CA VAL A 758 -21.71 1.39 -3.75
C VAL A 758 -20.64 2.22 -4.45
N PHE A 759 -20.47 3.46 -4.00
CA PHE A 759 -19.40 4.36 -4.44
C PHE A 759 -18.34 4.49 -3.34
N ILE A 760 -17.07 4.33 -3.70
CA ILE A 760 -15.95 4.39 -2.76
C ILE A 760 -15.11 5.63 -3.07
N GLY A 761 -14.77 6.39 -2.04
CA GLY A 761 -13.91 7.56 -2.18
C GLY A 761 -13.39 8.15 -0.88
N VAL A 762 -12.56 9.19 -0.93
CA VAL A 762 -12.05 9.83 -2.16
C VAL A 762 -10.63 9.34 -2.44
N LEU A 763 -10.40 8.79 -3.64
CA LEU A 763 -9.09 8.33 -4.11
C LEU A 763 -8.19 9.52 -4.46
N LYS A 764 -6.91 9.41 -4.13
CA LYS A 764 -5.89 10.45 -4.34
C LYS A 764 -4.54 9.84 -4.71
N ASN A 765 -3.77 10.53 -5.54
CA ASN A 765 -2.47 10.05 -6.04
C ASN A 765 -1.32 10.24 -5.04
N GLU A 766 -1.43 11.19 -4.13
CA GLU A 766 -0.37 11.48 -3.16
C GLU A 766 -0.03 10.23 -2.34
N PHE A 767 1.23 9.76 -2.38
CA PHE A 767 1.65 8.49 -1.76
C PHE A 767 1.33 8.39 -0.26
N MET A 768 1.30 9.52 0.46
CA MET A 768 0.93 9.57 1.89
C MET A 768 -0.54 9.18 2.15
N ASN A 769 -1.38 9.14 1.11
CA ASN A 769 -2.76 8.70 1.14
C ASN A 769 -2.90 7.17 1.02
N LEU A 770 -1.82 6.46 0.67
CA LEU A 770 -1.82 5.05 0.32
C LEU A 770 -1.19 4.22 1.45
N GLY A 771 -1.83 3.11 1.83
CA GLY A 771 -1.18 2.09 2.64
C GLY A 771 -0.02 1.41 1.91
N PHE A 772 0.89 0.79 2.66
CA PHE A 772 2.10 0.18 2.10
C PHE A 772 1.80 -0.97 1.12
N ASP A 773 0.69 -1.68 1.30
CA ASP A 773 0.21 -2.74 0.39
C ASP A 773 -0.17 -2.22 -1.00
N TYR A 774 -0.38 -0.91 -1.16
CA TYR A 774 -0.60 -0.28 -2.46
C TYR A 774 0.71 0.18 -3.14
N PHE A 775 1.86 -0.08 -2.52
CA PHE A 775 3.19 0.22 -3.09
C PHE A 775 3.42 1.69 -3.49
N ALA A 776 2.77 2.61 -2.77
CA ALA A 776 2.72 4.03 -3.14
C ALA A 776 2.26 4.27 -4.59
N ASP A 777 1.49 3.35 -5.17
CA ASP A 777 1.00 3.40 -6.54
C ASP A 777 -0.54 3.46 -6.55
N PRO A 778 -1.14 4.59 -6.97
CA PRO A 778 -2.60 4.73 -6.98
C PRO A 778 -3.29 3.73 -7.93
N MET A 779 -2.58 3.17 -8.91
CA MET A 779 -3.13 2.15 -9.80
C MET A 779 -3.46 0.85 -9.04
N VAL A 780 -2.66 0.50 -8.01
CA VAL A 780 -2.91 -0.67 -7.17
C VAL A 780 -4.15 -0.45 -6.30
N GLU A 781 -4.36 0.77 -5.78
CA GLU A 781 -5.58 1.11 -5.05
C GLU A 781 -6.83 1.04 -5.96
N ILE A 782 -6.73 1.55 -7.19
CA ILE A 782 -7.81 1.48 -8.18
C ILE A 782 -8.14 0.02 -8.52
N ALA A 783 -7.14 -0.82 -8.81
CA ALA A 783 -7.31 -2.25 -9.05
C ALA A 783 -7.98 -2.93 -7.84
N THR A 784 -7.55 -2.57 -6.63
CA THR A 784 -8.11 -3.12 -5.39
C THR A 784 -9.59 -2.84 -5.26
N TYR A 785 -10.02 -1.58 -5.40
CA TYR A 785 -11.43 -1.25 -5.25
C TYR A 785 -12.29 -1.71 -6.44
N SER A 786 -11.69 -1.91 -7.61
CA SER A 786 -12.41 -2.37 -8.81
C SER A 786 -12.60 -3.87 -8.83
N ASP A 787 -11.56 -4.65 -8.54
CA ASP A 787 -11.53 -6.10 -8.79
C ASP A 787 -11.63 -6.95 -7.52
N ALA A 788 -11.06 -6.49 -6.39
CA ALA A 788 -11.16 -7.23 -5.14
C ALA A 788 -12.41 -6.85 -4.33
N VAL A 789 -12.74 -5.55 -4.30
CA VAL A 789 -13.91 -5.03 -3.57
C VAL A 789 -15.15 -4.91 -4.45
N MET A 790 -15.00 -4.87 -5.78
CA MET A 790 -16.10 -4.81 -6.74
C MET A 790 -16.97 -3.55 -6.62
N ALA A 791 -16.38 -2.38 -6.32
CA ALA A 791 -17.11 -1.11 -6.24
C ALA A 791 -17.88 -0.80 -7.55
N ASP A 792 -19.03 -0.14 -7.44
CA ASP A 792 -19.81 0.29 -8.62
C ASP A 792 -19.33 1.64 -9.17
N GLY A 793 -18.65 2.43 -8.34
CA GLY A 793 -18.10 3.73 -8.70
C GLY A 793 -16.93 4.14 -7.80
N LEU A 794 -15.92 4.77 -8.41
CA LEU A 794 -14.77 5.34 -7.74
C LEU A 794 -14.86 6.86 -7.79
N VAL A 795 -14.91 7.47 -6.60
CA VAL A 795 -14.89 8.93 -6.44
C VAL A 795 -13.43 9.37 -6.28
N THR A 796 -12.93 10.19 -7.20
CA THR A 796 -11.50 10.54 -7.28
C THR A 796 -11.26 12.02 -7.58
N GLU A 797 -10.19 12.58 -7.01
CA GLU A 797 -9.67 13.91 -7.36
C GLU A 797 -8.83 13.90 -8.65
N PHE A 798 -8.47 12.70 -9.14
CA PHE A 798 -7.61 12.47 -10.31
C PHE A 798 -8.26 11.51 -11.32
N PRO A 799 -9.30 11.96 -12.08
CA PRO A 799 -9.95 11.11 -13.06
C PRO A 799 -9.00 10.54 -14.12
N ALA A 800 -7.91 11.25 -14.45
CA ALA A 800 -6.92 10.82 -15.44
C ALA A 800 -6.25 9.49 -15.06
N THR A 801 -5.90 9.32 -13.79
CA THR A 801 -5.23 8.12 -13.27
C THR A 801 -6.16 6.91 -13.34
N ALA A 802 -7.42 7.06 -12.89
CA ALA A 802 -8.43 6.00 -13.01
C ALA A 802 -8.69 5.64 -14.48
N ALA A 803 -8.85 6.64 -15.36
CA ALA A 803 -9.09 6.40 -16.77
C ALA A 803 -7.88 5.79 -17.49
N ALA A 804 -6.65 6.07 -17.05
CA ALA A 804 -5.44 5.41 -17.57
C ALA A 804 -5.44 3.92 -17.23
N TYR A 805 -5.74 3.55 -15.97
CA TYR A 805 -5.87 2.15 -15.56
C TYR A 805 -6.92 1.41 -16.40
N PHE A 806 -8.13 1.96 -16.51
CA PHE A 806 -9.23 1.29 -17.25
C PHE A 806 -9.07 1.26 -18.77
N ARG A 807 -8.21 2.10 -19.35
CA ARG A 807 -7.81 1.98 -20.78
C ARG A 807 -6.77 0.90 -21.00
N SER A 808 -6.08 0.49 -19.94
CA SER A 808 -5.04 -0.53 -19.98
C SER A 808 -5.64 -1.94 -20.05
N PRO A 809 -4.97 -2.90 -20.70
CA PRO A 809 -5.38 -4.30 -20.68
C PRO A 809 -5.35 -4.89 -19.27
N CYS A 810 -4.59 -4.33 -18.34
CA CYS A 810 -4.49 -4.82 -16.96
C CYS A 810 -5.72 -4.51 -16.11
N SER A 811 -6.69 -3.74 -16.63
CA SER A 811 -8.01 -3.60 -16.02
C SER A 811 -8.98 -4.74 -16.37
N ASP A 812 -8.60 -5.61 -17.30
CA ASP A 812 -9.37 -6.82 -17.63
C ASP A 812 -8.63 -8.05 -17.09
N MET A 813 -9.01 -8.46 -15.88
CA MET A 813 -8.44 -9.62 -15.19
C MET A 813 -8.72 -10.97 -15.88
N SER A 814 -9.55 -10.99 -16.93
CA SER A 814 -9.77 -12.19 -17.74
C SER A 814 -8.67 -12.42 -18.80
N LEU A 815 -7.86 -11.40 -19.09
CA LEU A 815 -6.78 -11.48 -20.07
C LEU A 815 -5.56 -12.22 -19.49
N ASN A 816 -5.00 -13.14 -20.28
CA ASN A 816 -3.73 -13.79 -19.94
C ASN A 816 -2.54 -12.91 -20.35
N LEU A 817 -2.19 -11.97 -19.48
CA LEU A 817 -1.06 -11.07 -19.67
C LEU A 817 0.22 -11.64 -19.04
N SER A 818 1.38 -11.25 -19.56
CA SER A 818 2.67 -11.58 -18.94
C SER A 818 2.90 -10.88 -17.60
N TYR A 819 2.15 -9.80 -17.35
CA TYR A 819 2.14 -9.00 -16.13
C TYR A 819 0.78 -8.31 -16.00
N SER A 820 0.28 -8.21 -14.76
CA SER A 820 -0.95 -7.47 -14.42
C SER A 820 -0.72 -6.67 -13.14
N ILE A 821 -1.35 -5.50 -13.05
CA ILE A 821 -1.41 -4.73 -11.80
C ILE A 821 -2.45 -5.41 -10.91
N LEU A 822 -1.99 -6.15 -9.91
CA LEU A 822 -2.87 -6.94 -9.05
C LEU A 822 -3.41 -6.13 -7.86
N PRO A 823 -4.65 -6.43 -7.41
CA PRO A 823 -5.19 -5.92 -6.16
C PRO A 823 -4.28 -6.20 -4.96
N ALA A 824 -4.20 -5.23 -4.04
CA ALA A 824 -3.57 -5.43 -2.74
C ALA A 824 -4.29 -6.56 -1.98
N GLN A 825 -3.51 -7.40 -1.29
CA GLN A 825 -4.02 -8.52 -0.51
C GLN A 825 -3.93 -8.19 0.98
N PRO A 826 -5.05 -7.83 1.64
CA PRO A 826 -5.03 -7.49 3.06
C PRO A 826 -4.36 -8.55 3.92
N GLY A 827 -3.48 -8.12 4.81
CA GLY A 827 -2.77 -8.98 5.76
C GLY A 827 -1.56 -9.72 5.17
N ALA A 828 -1.34 -9.70 3.85
CA ALA A 828 -0.22 -10.43 3.24
C ALA A 828 1.15 -9.94 3.75
N LEU A 829 1.36 -8.62 3.79
CA LEU A 829 2.60 -8.04 4.32
C LEU A 829 2.68 -8.11 5.84
N VAL A 830 1.54 -8.03 6.52
CA VAL A 830 1.44 -8.19 7.98
C VAL A 830 1.90 -9.58 8.42
N ASN A 831 1.54 -10.62 7.67
CA ASN A 831 1.86 -12.01 8.02
C ASN A 831 3.34 -12.37 7.91
N ILE A 832 4.14 -11.55 7.22
CA ILE A 832 5.61 -11.74 7.12
C ILE A 832 6.39 -10.79 8.03
N ALA A 833 5.72 -9.83 8.68
CA ALA A 833 6.32 -8.98 9.69
C ALA A 833 6.61 -9.76 10.99
N VAL A 834 7.59 -9.30 11.76
CA VAL A 834 7.91 -9.88 13.06
C VAL A 834 6.70 -9.68 14.01
N PRO A 835 6.31 -10.69 14.81
CA PRO A 835 5.24 -10.53 15.80
C PRO A 835 5.48 -9.33 16.73
N GLY A 836 4.50 -8.43 16.81
CA GLY A 836 4.59 -7.21 17.61
C GLY A 836 5.25 -6.02 16.91
N ALA A 837 5.65 -6.13 15.64
CA ALA A 837 6.19 -5.01 14.87
C ALA A 837 5.13 -3.95 14.52
N LEU A 838 3.85 -4.35 14.45
CA LEU A 838 2.74 -3.42 14.23
C LEU A 838 2.16 -2.92 15.55
N PRO A 839 1.63 -1.68 15.57
CA PRO A 839 0.87 -1.20 16.71
C PRO A 839 -0.37 -2.09 16.94
N PRO A 840 -0.89 -2.14 18.19
CA PRO A 840 -2.15 -2.83 18.45
C PRO A 840 -3.25 -2.33 17.49
N ALA A 841 -4.07 -3.25 16.99
CA ALA A 841 -5.20 -2.90 16.16
C ALA A 841 -6.11 -1.92 16.92
N GLY A 842 -6.58 -0.89 16.22
CA GLY A 842 -7.56 0.05 16.76
C GLY A 842 -8.88 -0.65 17.08
N ALA A 843 -9.73 0.00 17.87
CA ALA A 843 -11.11 -0.44 18.01
C ALA A 843 -11.77 -0.45 16.62
N PRO A 844 -12.58 -1.49 16.30
CA PRO A 844 -13.34 -1.50 15.07
C PRO A 844 -14.20 -0.23 14.96
N ALA A 845 -14.37 0.26 13.73
CA ALA A 845 -15.36 1.28 13.45
C ALA A 845 -16.76 0.82 13.93
N PRO A 846 -17.68 1.74 14.27
CA PRO A 846 -19.02 1.37 14.69
C PRO A 846 -19.81 0.71 13.55
N LEU A 847 -20.81 -0.10 13.94
CA LEU A 847 -21.85 -0.58 13.04
C LEU A 847 -22.77 0.58 12.68
N LEU A 848 -23.20 0.69 11.42
CA LEU A 848 -24.18 1.70 11.01
C LEU A 848 -25.59 1.28 11.45
N GLU A 849 -26.18 2.04 12.37
CA GLU A 849 -27.49 1.76 13.00
C GLU A 849 -28.61 2.67 12.45
N PRO A 850 -29.90 2.34 12.67
CA PRO A 850 -31.02 3.14 12.13
C PRO A 850 -31.00 4.62 12.51
N ALA A 851 -30.51 4.93 13.71
CA ALA A 851 -30.40 6.30 14.19
C ALA A 851 -29.36 7.13 13.42
N ASP A 852 -28.43 6.47 12.71
CA ASP A 852 -27.38 7.12 11.93
C ASP A 852 -27.81 7.43 10.49
N VAL A 853 -28.95 6.91 10.04
CA VAL A 853 -29.42 7.03 8.65
C VAL A 853 -30.80 7.67 8.51
N LEU A 854 -31.51 7.91 9.62
CA LEU A 854 -32.83 8.51 9.64
C LEU A 854 -32.78 9.91 10.23
N ASP A 855 -33.15 10.89 9.41
CA ASP A 855 -33.14 12.30 9.77
C ASP A 855 -34.55 12.81 10.04
N PRO A 856 -34.69 13.80 10.94
CA PRO A 856 -35.96 14.51 11.10
C PRO A 856 -36.44 15.15 9.79
N PRO A 857 -37.76 15.34 9.61
CA PRO A 857 -38.28 16.06 8.47
C PRO A 857 -37.66 17.45 8.31
N LEU A 858 -37.41 17.84 7.07
CA LEU A 858 -36.87 19.16 6.75
C LEU A 858 -37.76 20.27 7.34
N PRO A 859 -37.17 21.26 8.05
CA PRO A 859 -37.93 22.39 8.56
C PRO A 859 -38.44 23.28 7.41
N PRO A 860 -39.56 24.00 7.59
CA PRO A 860 -40.01 24.96 6.59
C PRO A 860 -38.99 26.09 6.43
N VAL A 861 -38.83 26.58 5.20
CA VAL A 861 -37.95 27.72 4.93
C VAL A 861 -38.54 28.95 5.61
N LEU A 862 -37.80 29.54 6.56
CA LEU A 862 -38.26 30.74 7.26
C LEU A 862 -38.41 31.90 6.27
N ALA A 863 -39.57 32.55 6.27
CA ALA A 863 -39.80 33.74 5.47
C ALA A 863 -38.90 34.88 5.98
N VAL A 864 -37.96 35.33 5.15
CA VAL A 864 -37.15 36.51 5.46
C VAL A 864 -38.06 37.74 5.37
N SER A 865 -38.39 38.32 6.52
CA SER A 865 -39.05 39.63 6.59
C SER A 865 -38.14 40.67 5.93
N THR A 866 -38.47 41.10 4.72
CA THR A 866 -37.90 42.30 4.10
C THR A 866 -38.38 43.53 4.87
N ALA A 867 -37.72 43.85 5.97
CA ALA A 867 -37.91 45.15 6.62
C ALA A 867 -37.25 46.21 5.72
N ALA A 868 -38.11 47.01 5.06
CA ALA A 868 -37.71 48.16 4.29
C ALA A 868 -36.81 49.10 5.12
N ALA A 869 -35.73 49.57 4.50
CA ALA A 869 -34.84 50.57 5.09
C ALA A 869 -35.63 51.84 5.47
N PRO A 870 -35.48 52.39 6.69
CA PRO A 870 -35.99 53.72 6.97
C PRO A 870 -35.09 54.77 6.31
N ALA A 871 -35.74 55.75 5.67
CA ALA A 871 -35.12 56.93 5.08
C ALA A 871 -34.33 57.77 6.11
N PRO A 872 -33.33 58.55 5.68
CA PRO A 872 -32.44 59.26 6.59
C PRO A 872 -33.16 60.46 7.19
N THR A 873 -33.15 60.58 8.51
CA THR A 873 -33.41 61.84 9.21
C THR A 873 -32.20 62.18 10.05
N GLY A 874 -31.57 63.30 9.71
CA GLY A 874 -30.50 63.88 10.50
C GLY A 874 -31.07 64.64 11.68
N ALA A 875 -30.40 64.53 12.82
CA ALA A 875 -30.12 65.62 13.75
C ALA A 875 -29.07 65.12 14.74
N ALA A 876 -28.01 65.90 14.90
CA ALA A 876 -26.99 65.70 15.91
C ALA A 876 -27.58 65.88 17.31
N ASP A 877 -27.09 65.11 18.28
CA ASP A 877 -26.70 65.72 19.56
C ASP A 877 -25.66 64.90 20.31
N ASN A 878 -24.67 65.64 20.79
CA ASN A 878 -23.54 65.21 21.61
C ASN A 878 -24.01 64.69 22.96
N THR A 879 -23.44 63.59 23.44
CA THR A 879 -22.99 63.51 24.83
C THR A 879 -21.81 62.56 24.95
N THR A 880 -20.72 63.13 25.46
CA THR A 880 -19.50 62.48 25.91
C THR A 880 -19.74 61.71 27.22
N SER A 881 -19.19 60.52 27.33
CA SER A 881 -18.62 60.07 28.61
C SER A 881 -17.41 59.18 28.35
N ALA A 882 -16.29 59.63 28.89
CA ALA A 882 -14.99 58.97 28.85
C ALA A 882 -14.84 58.05 30.08
N ALA A 883 -14.17 56.92 29.88
CA ALA A 883 -13.33 56.17 30.82
C ALA A 883 -13.26 54.71 30.32
N SER A 884 -12.16 53.97 30.37
CA SER A 884 -10.81 54.22 30.82
C SER A 884 -9.98 53.01 30.36
N THR A 885 -8.78 53.28 29.89
CA THR A 885 -7.68 52.34 29.75
C THR A 885 -7.48 51.50 31.01
N ASN A 886 -7.31 50.18 30.84
CA ASN A 886 -6.52 49.36 31.75
C ASN A 886 -5.68 48.37 30.93
N ALA A 887 -4.47 48.82 30.60
CA ALA A 887 -3.35 47.94 30.32
C ALA A 887 -2.69 47.59 31.66
N GLY A 888 -2.54 46.30 31.93
CA GLY A 888 -2.02 45.79 33.19
C GLY A 888 -1.61 44.33 33.06
N SER A 889 -0.39 44.17 32.57
CA SER A 889 0.48 43.00 32.45
C SER A 889 0.24 41.84 33.43
N SER A 890 0.37 40.61 32.91
CA SER A 890 0.90 39.47 33.66
C SER A 890 1.72 38.60 32.70
N LEU A 891 3.04 38.68 32.89
CA LEU A 891 4.08 37.82 32.33
C LEU A 891 4.16 36.52 33.14
N LEU A 892 4.74 35.48 32.48
CA LEU A 892 5.29 34.22 33.01
C LEU A 892 4.35 33.01 33.09
N ALA A 893 4.36 32.20 32.01
CA ALA A 893 4.88 30.84 32.07
C ALA A 893 5.39 30.43 30.68
N ALA A 894 6.67 30.10 30.60
CA ALA A 894 7.39 29.65 29.41
C ALA A 894 7.54 28.13 29.44
N GLY A 895 7.70 27.50 28.27
CA GLY A 895 8.55 26.32 28.13
C GLY A 895 8.00 25.16 27.32
N ILE A 896 8.77 24.78 26.29
CA ILE A 896 8.77 23.51 25.53
C ILE A 896 7.79 23.44 24.34
N VAL A 897 8.12 24.14 23.24
CA VAL A 897 8.10 23.59 21.85
C VAL A 897 9.15 24.36 21.04
N ALA A 898 10.42 24.00 21.19
CA ALA A 898 11.52 24.49 20.35
C ALA A 898 12.69 23.51 20.42
N LEU A 899 12.53 22.36 19.80
CA LEU A 899 13.58 21.39 19.44
C LEU A 899 12.94 20.39 18.48
N LEU A 900 12.81 20.76 17.20
CA LEU A 900 12.64 19.86 16.03
C LEU A 900 12.58 20.65 14.71
N SER A 901 13.30 21.77 14.63
CA SER A 901 13.38 22.59 13.40
C SER A 901 14.82 23.03 13.19
N LEU A 902 15.72 22.07 12.96
CA LEU A 902 17.07 22.26 12.44
C LEU A 902 17.66 20.87 12.08
N SER A 903 17.00 20.18 11.16
CA SER A 903 17.53 19.02 10.41
C SER A 903 16.77 18.90 9.10
N PHE A 904 16.70 20.00 8.35
CA PHE A 904 16.23 20.04 6.97
C PHE A 904 17.32 20.77 6.18
N LEU A 905 18.08 19.99 5.38
CA LEU A 905 19.31 20.30 4.62
C LEU A 905 20.54 19.57 5.18
N GLN A 906 20.59 18.25 4.99
CA GLN A 906 21.72 17.57 4.37
C GLN A 906 21.29 16.21 3.83
#